data_AF-A0A920LPM7-F1
#
_entry.id   AF-A0A920LPM7-F1
#
_cell.length_a   1.000
_cell.length_b   1.000
_cell.length_c   1.000
_cell.angle_alpha   90.00
_cell.angle_beta   90.00
_cell.angle_gamma   90.00
#
_symmetry.space_group_name_H-M   'P 1'
#
loop_
_entity.id
_entity.type
_entity.pdbx_description
1 polymer ?
#
loop_
_entity_poly.entity_id
_entity_poly.type
_entity_poly.pdbx_seq_one_letter_code
_entity_poly.pdbx_strand_id
1 'polypeptide(L)'
;MSPLEAGFGEAGATAGATPQAAFSTRHIGLNQHDVTTMLSTLGITSVPELLDEVIPANIRRSDQMKIGAPLSEAEVLDEMRAIAGRNRIVTSMIGMGYYDCHTPPVILRNVLENPAWYTAYTPYQPEISQGRLEAILNFQTMVLELTGMDIANGSLLDEATAAAEGMAMAFRANRAKASIFRVDPDTHPQTIAVLRTRAEPIGIELEIRPTSEPYGEGCFGALISYPASGGEVRDIKPEIEAVQAAGGLAIVASDLLALTMIESPGALGADMVLGSAQRFGVPFGYGGPHAAFFACRTAHQRSIPGRLVGVSQDSGGRMAYRLALQTREQHIRREKATSNICTAQVLLAVMAGFYGLWHGPEGLTRIAGHAHGLACRFAAAMRAAGRTVRHGSFFDTVTIEAADDRDALVAAALEAGINLRPLDGAIAASFDETTTDEVLESLLAALGAGSAGEAPSAIPSSLSRKGGFMRQPVFHRYRTETEMLRYMRSLADRDLALDRCMIPLGSCTMKLNATAEMIPVTWPEFARIHPYAPADQAKGYAEMITRLEEMLADCTGYAAVSLQPNAGSQGEFAGLMAIARYHQSRGEGHRNVCLIPQSAHGTNPASAAMAGMKVVVVKCDDDGNVDIADLKEKTEAHRDALSAIMVTYPSTHGVFEESIAELCDIVHEAGGQVYVDGANLNALVGHCAPPQFGADVSHLNLHKTFCIPHGGGGPGVGPDRRRRASGTFPSGLAARWRGRGQRRAFRFGRHSSHHLCLYPDDGNGRPDGRDFGGDPVRQLPWRRV
;
A
#
# COMPACT_ATOMS: atom_id res chain seq x y z
N MET A 1 -32.11 -11.17 -19.12
CA MET A 1 -31.16 -11.26 -20.23
C MET A 1 -29.77 -11.18 -19.64
N SER A 2 -28.98 -12.23 -19.84
CA SER A 2 -27.57 -12.19 -19.43
C SER A 2 -26.81 -11.15 -20.27
N PRO A 3 -25.69 -10.58 -19.79
CA PRO A 3 -24.83 -9.72 -20.60
C PRO A 3 -24.31 -10.40 -21.88
N LEU A 4 -24.25 -11.74 -21.89
CA LEU A 4 -23.92 -12.54 -23.07
C LEU A 4 -25.04 -12.49 -24.12
N GLU A 5 -26.31 -12.54 -23.71
CA GLU A 5 -27.43 -12.40 -24.64
C GLU A 5 -27.61 -10.96 -25.13
N ALA A 6 -27.28 -9.96 -24.31
CA ALA A 6 -27.33 -8.56 -24.73
C ALA A 6 -26.21 -8.20 -25.73
N GLY A 7 -25.09 -8.94 -25.73
CA GLY A 7 -24.00 -8.77 -26.69
C GLY A 7 -24.23 -9.45 -28.05
N PHE A 8 -25.11 -10.45 -28.10
CA PHE A 8 -25.37 -11.25 -29.31
C PHE A 8 -26.83 -11.23 -29.79
N GLY A 9 -27.75 -10.60 -29.04
CA GLY A 9 -29.11 -10.34 -29.49
C GLY A 9 -29.09 -9.40 -30.69
N GLU A 10 -29.84 -9.78 -31.74
CA GLU A 10 -29.97 -9.01 -32.97
C GLU A 10 -30.07 -7.51 -32.66
N ALA A 11 -29.14 -6.75 -33.23
CA ALA A 11 -29.21 -5.31 -33.31
C ALA A 11 -30.47 -4.94 -34.11
N GLY A 12 -31.61 -4.91 -33.44
CA GLY A 12 -32.78 -4.18 -33.88
C GLY A 12 -32.35 -2.72 -33.97
N ALA A 13 -32.14 -2.25 -35.20
CA ALA A 13 -31.75 -0.90 -35.53
C ALA A 13 -32.69 0.10 -34.86
N THR A 14 -32.32 0.57 -33.67
CA THR A 14 -32.91 1.74 -33.04
C THR A 14 -32.10 2.94 -33.50
N ALA A 15 -32.78 3.87 -34.16
CA ALA A 15 -32.20 5.11 -34.66
C ALA A 15 -31.56 5.89 -33.49
N GLY A 16 -30.22 5.86 -33.42
CA GLY A 16 -29.44 6.54 -32.37
C GLY A 16 -28.12 5.87 -31.99
N ALA A 17 -27.82 4.65 -32.46
CA ALA A 17 -26.61 3.92 -32.08
C ALA A 17 -25.33 4.62 -32.57
N THR A 18 -24.42 4.91 -31.63
CA THR A 18 -23.03 5.28 -31.92
C THR A 18 -22.37 4.17 -32.76
N PRO A 19 -21.54 4.50 -33.76
CA PRO A 19 -20.95 3.51 -34.68
C PRO A 19 -19.87 2.61 -34.04
N GLN A 20 -19.67 2.68 -32.72
CA GLN A 20 -18.61 1.96 -32.01
C GLN A 20 -19.15 0.66 -31.40
N ALA A 21 -18.40 -0.43 -31.55
CA ALA A 21 -18.72 -1.71 -30.91
C ALA A 21 -18.71 -1.59 -29.38
N ALA A 22 -19.58 -2.34 -28.70
CA ALA A 22 -19.59 -2.41 -27.24
C ALA A 22 -18.27 -2.96 -26.68
N PHE A 23 -17.74 -2.37 -25.60
CA PHE A 23 -16.47 -2.82 -24.99
C PHE A 23 -16.48 -4.30 -24.60
N SER A 24 -17.64 -4.84 -24.20
CA SER A 24 -17.80 -6.26 -23.86
C SER A 24 -17.37 -7.20 -24.98
N THR A 25 -17.57 -6.83 -26.26
CA THR A 25 -17.16 -7.65 -27.42
C THR A 25 -15.64 -7.58 -27.69
N ARG A 26 -14.92 -6.70 -27.00
CA ARG A 26 -13.44 -6.63 -27.00
C ARG A 26 -12.86 -7.31 -25.77
N HIS A 27 -13.54 -7.23 -24.63
CA HIS A 27 -13.12 -7.84 -23.38
C HIS A 27 -13.35 -9.36 -23.33
N ILE A 28 -14.48 -9.82 -23.85
CA ILE A 28 -14.83 -11.25 -23.89
C ILE A 28 -14.28 -11.84 -25.19
N GLY A 29 -13.36 -12.80 -25.06
CA GLY A 29 -12.70 -13.41 -26.21
C GLY A 29 -13.55 -14.40 -27.03
N LEU A 30 -14.75 -14.74 -26.56
CA LEU A 30 -15.65 -15.69 -27.21
C LEU A 30 -16.66 -14.96 -28.10
N ASN A 31 -16.89 -15.48 -29.30
CA ASN A 31 -18.03 -15.10 -30.13
C ASN A 31 -19.20 -16.11 -29.96
N GLN A 32 -20.34 -15.83 -30.61
CA GLN A 32 -21.53 -16.70 -30.51
C GLN A 32 -21.31 -18.14 -31.00
N HIS A 33 -20.45 -18.34 -32.01
CA HIS A 33 -20.10 -19.68 -32.51
C HIS A 33 -19.28 -20.45 -31.48
N ASP A 34 -18.31 -19.80 -30.83
CA ASP A 34 -17.51 -20.41 -29.76
C ASP A 34 -18.41 -20.81 -28.59
N VAL A 35 -19.30 -19.90 -28.15
CA VAL A 35 -20.27 -20.16 -27.06
C VAL A 35 -21.15 -21.36 -27.39
N THR A 36 -21.71 -21.41 -28.60
CA THR A 36 -22.57 -22.54 -29.03
C THR A 36 -21.80 -23.86 -29.04
N THR A 37 -20.55 -23.85 -29.52
CA THR A 37 -19.69 -25.04 -29.56
C THR A 37 -19.35 -25.54 -28.15
N MET A 38 -19.02 -24.62 -27.24
CA MET A 38 -18.73 -24.95 -25.84
C MET A 38 -19.95 -25.50 -25.12
N LEU A 39 -21.12 -24.86 -25.26
CA LEU A 39 -22.37 -25.33 -24.66
C LEU A 39 -22.77 -26.72 -25.17
N SER A 40 -22.70 -26.95 -26.49
CA SER A 40 -22.97 -28.24 -27.11
C SER A 40 -22.02 -29.34 -26.59
N THR A 41 -20.74 -29.01 -26.38
CA THR A 41 -19.75 -29.94 -25.81
C THR A 41 -20.11 -30.35 -24.37
N LEU A 42 -20.70 -29.43 -23.60
CA LEU A 42 -21.16 -29.68 -22.23
C LEU A 42 -22.54 -30.35 -22.17
N GLY A 43 -23.23 -30.52 -23.30
CA GLY A 43 -24.61 -31.01 -23.34
C GLY A 43 -25.64 -30.01 -22.80
N ILE A 44 -25.30 -28.72 -22.76
CA ILE A 44 -26.13 -27.63 -22.23
C ILE A 44 -26.65 -26.78 -23.41
N THR A 45 -27.87 -26.27 -23.32
CA THR A 45 -28.53 -25.54 -24.43
C THR A 45 -28.32 -24.04 -24.38
N SER A 46 -28.01 -23.46 -23.21
CA SER A 46 -27.87 -22.02 -23.04
C SER A 46 -26.95 -21.62 -21.87
N VAL A 47 -26.45 -20.38 -21.88
CA VAL A 47 -25.69 -19.84 -20.74
C VAL A 47 -26.54 -19.73 -19.47
N PRO A 48 -27.80 -19.27 -19.51
CA PRO A 48 -28.67 -19.31 -18.34
C PRO A 48 -28.80 -20.71 -17.73
N GLU A 49 -28.97 -21.75 -18.55
CA GLU A 49 -29.02 -23.14 -18.07
C GLU A 49 -27.70 -23.56 -17.40
N LEU A 50 -26.54 -23.20 -17.97
CA LEU A 50 -25.24 -23.45 -17.32
C LEU A 50 -25.14 -22.77 -15.95
N LEU A 51 -25.58 -21.51 -15.84
CA LEU A 51 -25.59 -20.79 -14.57
C LEU A 51 -26.58 -21.44 -13.59
N ASP A 52 -27.68 -21.98 -14.10
CA ASP A 52 -28.70 -22.63 -13.31
C ASP A 52 -28.21 -23.96 -12.70
N GLU A 53 -27.36 -24.69 -13.42
CA GLU A 53 -26.70 -25.92 -12.97
C GLU A 53 -25.52 -25.67 -12.01
N VAL A 54 -24.81 -24.54 -12.15
CA VAL A 54 -23.55 -24.29 -11.42
C VAL A 54 -23.73 -23.47 -10.15
N ILE A 55 -24.60 -22.45 -10.14
CA ILE A 55 -24.74 -21.51 -9.02
C ILE A 55 -25.94 -21.90 -8.15
N PRO A 56 -25.78 -22.22 -6.86
CA PRO A 56 -26.90 -22.57 -5.99
C PRO A 56 -28.00 -21.49 -5.96
N ALA A 57 -29.27 -21.91 -6.11
CA ALA A 57 -30.39 -20.98 -6.27
C ALA A 57 -30.60 -20.05 -5.07
N ASN A 58 -30.26 -20.51 -3.86
CA ASN A 58 -30.41 -19.76 -2.60
C ASN A 58 -29.44 -18.57 -2.45
N ILE A 59 -28.39 -18.49 -3.26
CA ILE A 59 -27.41 -17.38 -3.22
C ILE A 59 -27.47 -16.47 -4.45
N ARG A 60 -28.34 -16.78 -5.41
CA ARG A 60 -28.48 -16.00 -6.63
C ARG A 60 -29.07 -14.64 -6.31
N ARG A 61 -28.49 -13.65 -6.96
CA ARG A 61 -28.94 -12.27 -6.90
C ARG A 61 -30.29 -12.12 -7.59
N SER A 62 -31.24 -11.49 -6.89
CA SER A 62 -32.57 -11.19 -7.43
C SER A 62 -32.72 -9.79 -8.03
N ASP A 63 -31.79 -8.87 -7.70
CA ASP A 63 -31.79 -7.48 -8.14
C ASP A 63 -30.73 -7.19 -9.22
N GLN A 64 -31.02 -6.24 -10.11
CA GLN A 64 -30.03 -5.76 -11.07
C GLN A 64 -29.05 -4.78 -10.41
N MET A 65 -27.79 -4.83 -10.85
CA MET A 65 -26.76 -3.86 -10.44
C MET A 65 -27.11 -2.46 -10.94
N LYS A 66 -26.94 -1.46 -10.06
CA LYS A 66 -27.25 -0.05 -10.35
C LYS A 66 -26.01 0.75 -10.74
N ILE A 67 -25.22 0.21 -11.66
CA ILE A 67 -23.89 0.74 -12.04
C ILE A 67 -23.91 1.64 -13.29
N GLY A 68 -25.09 2.04 -13.76
CA GLY A 68 -25.26 2.86 -14.95
C GLY A 68 -25.29 2.07 -16.27
N ALA A 69 -25.50 2.79 -17.37
CA ALA A 69 -25.43 2.22 -18.71
C ALA A 69 -23.97 2.00 -19.12
N PRO A 70 -23.66 0.99 -19.96
CA PRO A 70 -22.31 0.79 -20.47
C PRO A 70 -21.91 1.97 -21.35
N LEU A 71 -20.64 2.36 -21.26
CA LEU A 71 -20.01 3.38 -22.09
C LEU A 71 -19.12 2.72 -23.15
N SER A 72 -18.96 3.40 -24.29
CA SER A 72 -17.91 3.05 -25.26
C SER A 72 -16.52 3.39 -24.70
N GLU A 73 -15.47 2.83 -25.33
CA GLU A 73 -14.08 3.18 -24.97
C GLU A 73 -13.78 4.68 -25.15
N ALA A 74 -14.41 5.34 -26.13
CA ALA A 74 -14.23 6.77 -26.35
C ALA A 74 -14.96 7.58 -25.27
N GLU A 75 -16.21 7.21 -24.97
CA GLU A 75 -17.03 7.89 -23.95
C GLU A 75 -16.40 7.82 -22.56
N VAL A 76 -15.86 6.66 -22.17
CA VAL A 76 -15.18 6.52 -20.87
C VAL A 76 -13.91 7.35 -20.79
N LEU A 77 -13.14 7.47 -21.88
CA LEU A 77 -11.94 8.31 -21.91
C LEU A 77 -12.28 9.80 -21.83
N ASP A 78 -13.31 10.25 -22.54
CA ASP A 78 -13.81 11.63 -22.46
C ASP A 78 -14.32 11.96 -21.05
N GLU A 79 -15.10 11.05 -20.46
CA GLU A 79 -15.59 11.21 -19.08
C GLU A 79 -14.45 11.23 -18.06
N MET A 80 -13.50 10.29 -18.17
CA MET A 80 -12.33 10.26 -17.30
C MET A 80 -11.47 11.51 -17.46
N ARG A 81 -11.33 12.05 -18.68
CA ARG A 81 -10.61 13.31 -18.91
C ARG A 81 -11.31 14.48 -18.23
N ALA A 82 -12.65 14.53 -18.29
CA ALA A 82 -13.44 15.55 -17.60
C ALA A 82 -13.33 15.45 -16.07
N ILE A 83 -13.26 14.24 -15.51
CA ILE A 83 -13.00 14.02 -14.08
C ILE A 83 -11.57 14.47 -13.72
N ALA A 84 -10.58 14.03 -14.49
CA ALA A 84 -9.17 14.37 -14.29
C ALA A 84 -8.94 15.90 -14.29
N GLY A 85 -9.59 16.61 -15.23
CA GLY A 85 -9.51 18.08 -15.33
C GLY A 85 -10.09 18.86 -14.12
N ARG A 86 -10.71 18.17 -13.14
CA ARG A 86 -11.13 18.77 -11.87
C ARG A 86 -10.02 18.76 -10.81
N ASN A 87 -8.94 18.02 -11.03
CA ASN A 87 -7.74 18.10 -10.21
C ASN A 87 -6.95 19.37 -10.58
N ARG A 88 -6.30 19.96 -9.58
CA ARG A 88 -5.42 21.12 -9.76
C ARG A 88 -3.99 20.67 -9.49
N ILE A 89 -3.17 20.62 -10.53
CA ILE A 89 -1.74 20.34 -10.39
C ILE A 89 -1.07 21.59 -9.82
N VAL A 90 -0.40 21.43 -8.68
CA VAL A 90 0.32 22.48 -7.95
C VAL A 90 1.70 21.93 -7.60
N THR A 91 2.74 22.75 -7.74
CA THR A 91 4.10 22.36 -7.32
C THR A 91 4.06 22.03 -5.84
N SER A 92 4.36 20.80 -5.47
CA SER A 92 4.16 20.31 -4.10
C SER A 92 5.49 20.02 -3.42
N MET A 93 5.88 20.90 -2.50
CA MET A 93 7.10 20.81 -1.69
C MET A 93 6.79 20.30 -0.27
N ILE A 94 5.80 19.41 -0.15
CA ILE A 94 5.32 18.89 1.14
C ILE A 94 6.30 17.84 1.70
N GLY A 95 6.92 17.03 0.85
CA GLY A 95 7.78 15.92 1.25
C GLY A 95 6.99 14.80 1.91
N MET A 96 7.35 14.42 3.15
CA MET A 96 6.71 13.33 3.90
C MET A 96 6.80 11.97 3.19
N GLY A 97 7.92 11.69 2.51
CA GLY A 97 8.18 10.42 1.83
C GLY A 97 7.72 10.39 0.35
N TYR A 98 7.18 11.50 -0.15
CA TYR A 98 6.77 11.67 -1.55
C TYR A 98 7.42 12.92 -2.11
N TYR A 99 8.15 12.78 -3.21
CA TYR A 99 8.88 13.87 -3.88
C TYR A 99 8.63 13.79 -5.38
N ASP A 100 8.44 14.92 -6.07
CA ASP A 100 8.22 14.88 -7.52
C ASP A 100 9.51 14.41 -8.21
N CYS A 101 9.37 13.78 -9.37
CA CYS A 101 10.51 13.27 -10.13
C CYS A 101 10.21 13.23 -11.62
N HIS A 102 11.27 13.18 -12.43
CA HIS A 102 11.13 12.99 -13.86
C HIS A 102 11.17 11.50 -14.18
N THR A 103 10.01 10.90 -14.46
CA THR A 103 9.98 9.56 -15.08
C THR A 103 10.61 9.65 -16.47
N PRO A 104 11.75 8.97 -16.75
CA PRO A 104 12.36 9.03 -18.07
C PRO A 104 11.37 8.54 -19.14
N PRO A 105 11.10 9.31 -20.21
CA PRO A 105 10.10 8.95 -21.21
C PRO A 105 10.31 7.57 -21.83
N VAL A 106 11.57 7.14 -21.98
CA VAL A 106 11.92 5.82 -22.48
C VAL A 106 11.43 4.71 -21.54
N ILE A 107 11.47 4.91 -20.22
CA ILE A 107 10.97 3.95 -19.22
C ILE A 107 9.44 4.00 -19.16
N LEU A 108 8.85 5.20 -19.14
CA LEU A 108 7.39 5.39 -19.16
C LEU A 108 6.77 4.60 -20.32
N ARG A 109 7.23 4.85 -21.54
CA ARG A 109 6.67 4.28 -22.76
C ARG A 109 6.93 2.78 -22.91
N ASN A 110 8.13 2.32 -22.57
CA ASN A 110 8.56 0.95 -22.89
C ASN A 110 8.41 -0.04 -21.72
N VAL A 111 7.97 0.43 -20.54
CA VAL A 111 7.72 -0.41 -19.35
C VAL A 111 6.31 -0.17 -18.81
N LEU A 112 6.00 1.03 -18.32
CA LEU A 112 4.69 1.30 -17.70
C LEU A 112 3.54 1.23 -18.72
N GLU A 113 3.77 1.70 -19.94
CA GLU A 113 2.79 1.68 -21.04
C GLU A 113 2.95 0.48 -21.98
N ASN A 114 3.75 -0.53 -21.60
CA ASN A 114 4.04 -1.70 -22.42
C ASN A 114 3.44 -3.00 -21.84
N PRO A 115 2.45 -3.62 -22.51
CA PRO A 115 1.80 -4.83 -22.00
C PRO A 115 2.73 -6.02 -21.79
N ALA A 116 3.87 -6.08 -22.49
CA ALA A 116 4.87 -7.12 -22.28
C ALA A 116 5.48 -7.08 -20.86
N TRP A 117 5.43 -5.93 -20.17
CA TRP A 117 5.92 -5.75 -18.81
C TRP A 117 4.83 -5.84 -17.74
N TYR A 118 3.62 -5.33 -18.02
CA TYR A 118 2.59 -5.23 -17.00
C TYR A 118 1.57 -6.37 -16.99
N THR A 119 1.46 -7.20 -18.03
CA THR A 119 0.40 -8.24 -18.09
C THR A 119 0.80 -9.59 -17.49
N ALA A 120 2.09 -9.91 -17.40
CA ALA A 120 2.55 -11.11 -16.70
C ALA A 120 2.33 -10.97 -15.18
N TYR A 121 2.34 -12.10 -14.46
CA TYR A 121 2.29 -12.10 -13.00
C TYR A 121 3.60 -12.60 -12.37
N THR A 122 3.55 -12.89 -11.07
CA THR A 122 4.69 -13.38 -10.27
C THR A 122 5.50 -14.42 -11.07
N PRO A 123 6.85 -14.33 -11.08
CA PRO A 123 7.72 -15.24 -11.84
C PRO A 123 7.81 -16.63 -11.18
N TYR A 124 6.68 -17.33 -11.07
CA TYR A 124 6.59 -18.70 -10.55
C TYR A 124 7.30 -19.70 -11.47
N GLN A 125 7.31 -19.44 -12.78
CA GLN A 125 7.95 -20.24 -13.82
C GLN A 125 9.23 -19.51 -14.29
N PRO A 126 10.39 -19.72 -13.64
CA PRO A 126 11.57 -18.89 -13.85
C PRO A 126 12.11 -18.96 -15.29
N GLU A 127 11.98 -20.09 -15.97
CA GLU A 127 12.49 -20.33 -17.32
C GLU A 127 11.86 -19.40 -18.38
N ILE A 128 10.64 -18.95 -18.13
CA ILE A 128 9.88 -18.02 -19.00
C ILE A 128 9.68 -16.64 -18.32
N SER A 129 10.57 -16.31 -17.39
CA SER A 129 10.48 -15.10 -16.57
C SER A 129 11.85 -14.46 -16.26
N GLN A 130 12.90 -14.82 -17.01
CA GLN A 130 14.27 -14.39 -16.73
C GLN A 130 14.45 -12.87 -16.87
N GLY A 131 13.69 -12.22 -17.74
CA GLY A 131 13.75 -10.78 -17.97
C GLY A 131 13.37 -9.98 -16.74
N ARG A 132 12.16 -10.20 -16.20
CA ARG A 132 11.74 -9.51 -14.97
C ARG A 132 12.51 -9.96 -13.73
N LEU A 133 12.97 -11.22 -13.67
CA LEU A 133 13.85 -11.67 -12.59
C LEU A 133 15.19 -10.92 -12.59
N GLU A 134 15.80 -10.71 -13.76
CA GLU A 134 17.02 -9.88 -13.90
C GLU A 134 16.73 -8.43 -13.48
N ALA A 135 15.60 -7.86 -13.91
CA ALA A 135 15.21 -6.49 -13.54
C ALA A 135 14.99 -6.31 -12.03
N ILE A 136 14.35 -7.29 -11.36
CA ILE A 136 14.19 -7.28 -9.90
C ILE A 136 15.56 -7.44 -9.21
N LEU A 137 16.46 -8.26 -9.75
CA LEU A 137 17.82 -8.39 -9.22
C LEU A 137 18.61 -7.08 -9.34
N ASN A 138 18.43 -6.33 -10.43
CA ASN A 138 19.01 -4.99 -10.58
C ASN A 138 18.48 -4.02 -9.51
N PHE A 139 17.17 -4.02 -9.25
CA PHE A 139 16.57 -3.26 -8.16
C PHE A 139 17.15 -3.64 -6.80
N GLN A 140 17.21 -4.94 -6.49
CA GLN A 140 17.85 -5.43 -5.26
C GLN A 140 19.29 -4.94 -5.14
N THR A 141 20.08 -5.07 -6.20
CA THR A 141 21.50 -4.65 -6.21
C THR A 141 21.65 -3.15 -5.98
N MET A 142 20.80 -2.33 -6.60
CA MET A 142 20.78 -0.89 -6.38
C MET A 142 20.49 -0.56 -4.91
N VAL A 143 19.46 -1.17 -4.32
CA VAL A 143 19.11 -0.99 -2.90
C VAL A 143 20.26 -1.43 -1.98
N LEU A 144 20.86 -2.59 -2.24
CA LEU A 144 22.00 -3.11 -1.46
C LEU A 144 23.15 -2.11 -1.40
N GLU A 145 23.60 -1.64 -2.56
CA GLU A 145 24.75 -0.76 -2.65
C GLU A 145 24.46 0.65 -2.11
N LEU A 146 23.24 1.16 -2.26
CA LEU A 146 22.85 2.45 -1.69
C LEU A 146 22.74 2.40 -0.16
N THR A 147 22.13 1.35 0.38
CA THR A 147 21.90 1.19 1.84
C THR A 147 23.10 0.64 2.60
N GLY A 148 24.07 0.02 1.91
CA GLY A 148 25.21 -0.64 2.53
C GLY A 148 24.87 -1.97 3.23
N MET A 149 23.76 -2.60 2.83
CA MET A 149 23.25 -3.85 3.39
C MET A 149 23.67 -5.08 2.56
N ASP A 150 23.42 -6.27 3.11
CA ASP A 150 23.86 -7.53 2.49
C ASP A 150 22.77 -8.18 1.63
N ILE A 151 21.49 -8.04 2.02
CA ILE A 151 20.34 -8.63 1.34
C ILE A 151 19.21 -7.61 1.23
N ALA A 152 18.58 -7.50 0.06
CA ALA A 152 17.40 -6.68 -0.19
C ALA A 152 16.34 -7.51 -0.89
N ASN A 153 15.07 -7.31 -0.55
CA ASN A 153 13.95 -8.00 -1.21
C ASN A 153 13.56 -7.34 -2.54
N GLY A 154 12.67 -7.99 -3.30
CA GLY A 154 12.18 -7.51 -4.59
C GLY A 154 11.07 -6.46 -4.53
N SER A 155 10.83 -5.86 -3.36
CA SER A 155 9.83 -4.82 -2.98
C SER A 155 8.89 -5.23 -1.85
N LEU A 156 8.37 -4.21 -1.15
CA LEU A 156 7.18 -4.21 -0.30
C LEU A 156 6.15 -3.18 -0.83
N LEU A 157 5.04 -3.00 -0.10
CA LEU A 157 3.87 -2.25 -0.55
C LEU A 157 4.03 -0.73 -0.50
N ASP A 158 4.57 -0.21 0.61
CA ASP A 158 4.86 1.20 0.87
C ASP A 158 5.82 1.32 2.07
N GLU A 159 6.36 2.52 2.34
CA GLU A 159 7.32 2.73 3.42
C GLU A 159 6.74 2.38 4.80
N ALA A 160 5.49 2.75 5.04
CA ALA A 160 4.84 2.60 6.33
C ALA A 160 4.64 1.11 6.70
N THR A 161 4.23 0.30 5.72
CA THR A 161 4.14 -1.15 5.85
C THR A 161 5.51 -1.80 5.92
N ALA A 162 6.53 -1.30 5.21
CA ALA A 162 7.90 -1.76 5.35
C ALA A 162 8.45 -1.55 6.77
N ALA A 163 8.17 -0.39 7.38
CA ALA A 163 8.50 -0.11 8.78
C ALA A 163 7.84 -1.10 9.73
N ALA A 164 6.54 -1.39 9.52
CA ALA A 164 5.83 -2.41 10.31
C ALA A 164 6.39 -3.82 10.14
N GLU A 165 6.86 -4.18 8.94
CA GLU A 165 7.54 -5.46 8.73
C GLU A 165 8.91 -5.52 9.43
N GLY A 166 9.63 -4.40 9.49
CA GLY A 166 10.87 -4.28 10.28
C GLY A 166 10.61 -4.50 11.77
N MET A 167 9.58 -3.83 12.31
CA MET A 167 9.12 -4.02 13.70
C MET A 167 8.74 -5.49 13.95
N ALA A 168 7.95 -6.10 13.06
CA ALA A 168 7.53 -7.50 13.20
C ALA A 168 8.72 -8.47 13.12
N MET A 169 9.71 -8.20 12.26
CA MET A 169 10.95 -8.97 12.19
C MET A 169 11.74 -8.89 13.50
N ALA A 170 11.93 -7.69 14.04
CA ALA A 170 12.63 -7.50 15.31
C ALA A 170 11.89 -8.15 16.48
N PHE A 171 10.56 -8.04 16.51
CA PHE A 171 9.75 -8.69 17.52
C PHE A 171 9.90 -10.21 17.47
N ARG A 172 9.87 -10.84 16.28
CA ARG A 172 10.10 -12.29 16.15
C ARG A 172 11.49 -12.73 16.63
N ALA A 173 12.51 -11.90 16.47
CA ALA A 173 13.86 -12.21 16.94
C ALA A 173 13.97 -12.18 18.48
N ASN A 174 13.16 -11.36 19.16
CA ASN A 174 13.32 -11.02 20.58
C ASN A 174 12.07 -11.26 21.46
N ARG A 175 11.01 -11.88 20.90
CA ARG A 175 9.65 -11.99 21.49
C ARG A 175 9.59 -12.47 22.94
N ALA A 176 10.53 -13.31 23.37
CA ALA A 176 10.51 -13.90 24.72
C ALA A 176 10.97 -12.93 25.82
N LYS A 177 11.50 -11.75 25.48
CA LYS A 177 12.23 -10.89 26.42
C LYS A 177 11.76 -9.43 26.47
N ALA A 178 10.93 -8.99 25.51
CA ALA A 178 10.69 -7.58 25.26
C ALA A 178 9.38 -7.33 24.50
N SER A 179 8.68 -6.24 24.83
CA SER A 179 7.41 -5.81 24.22
C SER A 179 7.41 -4.36 23.73
N ILE A 180 8.47 -3.60 23.99
CA ILE A 180 8.57 -2.19 23.64
C ILE A 180 9.33 -2.03 22.32
N PHE A 181 8.80 -1.20 21.42
CA PHE A 181 9.47 -0.76 20.21
C PHE A 181 9.56 0.77 20.20
N ARG A 182 10.78 1.31 20.11
CA ARG A 182 10.99 2.76 20.09
C ARG A 182 10.89 3.30 18.66
N VAL A 183 10.29 4.47 18.50
CA VAL A 183 10.20 5.15 17.21
C VAL A 183 10.66 6.59 17.38
N ASP A 184 11.55 7.03 16.50
CA ASP A 184 11.95 8.43 16.38
C ASP A 184 10.70 9.32 16.22
N PRO A 185 10.49 10.34 17.08
CA PRO A 185 9.34 11.24 16.96
C PRO A 185 9.28 12.00 15.64
N ASP A 186 10.42 12.19 14.98
CA ASP A 186 10.50 12.82 13.66
C ASP A 186 10.46 11.79 12.52
N THR A 187 9.86 10.61 12.74
CA THR A 187 9.41 9.71 11.67
C THR A 187 8.17 10.28 10.98
N HIS A 188 8.00 10.00 9.68
CA HIS A 188 6.80 10.40 8.95
C HIS A 188 5.51 9.95 9.68
N PRO A 189 4.50 10.84 9.83
CA PRO A 189 3.35 10.58 10.69
C PRO A 189 2.51 9.38 10.22
N GLN A 190 2.40 9.15 8.90
CA GLN A 190 1.73 7.98 8.36
C GLN A 190 2.45 6.67 8.70
N THR A 191 3.78 6.69 8.78
CA THR A 191 4.60 5.54 9.17
C THR A 191 4.35 5.20 10.65
N ILE A 192 4.29 6.21 11.52
CA ILE A 192 3.92 6.03 12.94
C ILE A 192 2.48 5.47 13.06
N ALA A 193 1.53 5.95 12.27
CA ALA A 193 0.14 5.49 12.31
C ALA A 193 0.00 4.01 11.91
N VAL A 194 0.70 3.57 10.86
CA VAL A 194 0.71 2.17 10.44
C VAL A 194 1.41 1.28 11.47
N LEU A 195 2.53 1.74 12.05
CA LEU A 195 3.20 1.03 13.15
C LEU A 195 2.24 0.80 14.32
N ARG A 196 1.52 1.83 14.77
CA ARG A 196 0.53 1.71 15.87
C ARG A 196 -0.52 0.65 15.55
N THR A 197 -1.08 0.70 14.34
CA THR A 197 -2.11 -0.23 13.87
C THR A 197 -1.61 -1.68 13.82
N ARG A 198 -0.34 -1.88 13.48
CA ARG A 198 0.30 -3.21 13.39
C ARG A 198 0.79 -3.73 14.74
N ALA A 199 1.11 -2.84 15.67
CA ALA A 199 1.63 -3.15 17.00
C ALA A 199 0.53 -3.63 17.95
N GLU A 200 -0.61 -2.93 17.96
CA GLU A 200 -1.73 -3.17 18.87
C GLU A 200 -2.23 -4.62 18.91
N PRO A 201 -2.58 -5.29 17.78
CA PRO A 201 -3.19 -6.62 17.85
C PRO A 201 -2.25 -7.70 18.41
N ILE A 202 -0.94 -7.47 18.37
CA ILE A 202 0.07 -8.42 18.84
C ILE A 202 0.73 -7.98 20.15
N GLY A 203 0.20 -6.94 20.80
CA GLY A 203 0.62 -6.49 22.13
C GLY A 203 1.98 -5.82 22.17
N ILE A 204 2.40 -5.17 21.07
CA ILE A 204 3.62 -4.35 21.05
C ILE A 204 3.27 -2.94 21.57
N GLU A 205 4.06 -2.45 22.52
CA GLU A 205 3.99 -1.08 23.01
C GLU A 205 4.91 -0.19 22.16
N LEU A 206 4.35 0.89 21.59
CA LEU A 206 5.14 1.87 20.86
C LEU A 206 5.55 3.04 21.75
N GLU A 207 6.85 3.24 21.84
CA GLU A 207 7.45 4.34 22.56
C GLU A 207 7.92 5.41 21.55
N ILE A 208 7.14 6.48 21.40
CA ILE A 208 7.53 7.61 20.53
C ILE A 208 8.42 8.55 21.34
N ARG A 209 9.73 8.29 21.31
CA ARG A 209 10.76 9.06 22.04
C ARG A 209 12.05 9.12 21.23
N PRO A 210 12.85 10.20 21.37
CA PRO A 210 14.12 10.32 20.67
C PRO A 210 14.99 9.07 20.87
N THR A 211 15.51 8.53 19.77
CA THR A 211 16.35 7.33 19.77
C THR A 211 17.74 7.56 20.38
N SER A 212 18.11 8.82 20.61
CA SER A 212 19.30 9.21 21.36
C SER A 212 19.14 9.13 22.89
N GLU A 213 17.91 9.05 23.40
CA GLU A 213 17.66 8.88 24.84
C GLU A 213 18.00 7.44 25.29
N PRO A 214 18.35 7.22 26.56
CA PRO A 214 18.61 5.87 27.09
C PRO A 214 17.44 4.90 26.86
N TYR A 215 17.77 3.64 26.58
CA TYR A 215 16.79 2.57 26.39
C TYR A 215 16.44 1.92 27.74
N GLY A 216 15.14 1.76 27.99
CA GLY A 216 14.66 0.98 29.14
C GLY A 216 14.79 -0.53 28.91
N GLU A 217 14.58 -1.32 29.96
CA GLU A 217 14.45 -2.77 29.84
C GLU A 217 13.26 -3.13 28.93
N GLY A 218 13.37 -4.22 28.17
CA GLY A 218 12.27 -4.73 27.36
C GLY A 218 12.06 -4.04 26.01
N CYS A 219 13.02 -3.25 25.53
CA CYS A 219 13.05 -2.76 24.15
C CYS A 219 13.64 -3.83 23.21
N PHE A 220 12.91 -4.21 22.15
CA PHE A 220 13.39 -5.20 21.17
C PHE A 220 13.92 -4.61 19.87
N GLY A 221 13.80 -3.30 19.68
CA GLY A 221 14.28 -2.59 18.50
C GLY A 221 13.80 -1.16 18.45
N ALA A 222 14.37 -0.39 17.53
CA ALA A 222 13.95 0.97 17.28
C ALA A 222 13.94 1.31 15.79
N LEU A 223 13.02 2.20 15.41
CA LEU A 223 13.01 2.85 14.11
C LEU A 223 13.62 4.26 14.21
N ILE A 224 14.69 4.48 13.45
CA ILE A 224 15.42 5.76 13.32
C ILE A 224 15.12 6.33 11.93
N SER A 225 14.84 7.63 11.82
CA SER A 225 14.62 8.29 10.53
C SER A 225 15.87 9.04 10.05
N TYR A 226 16.29 8.78 8.81
CA TYR A 226 17.54 9.32 8.26
C TYR A 226 17.48 9.51 6.73
N PRO A 227 17.27 10.75 6.23
CA PRO A 227 16.98 11.97 6.99
C PRO A 227 15.67 11.88 7.77
N ALA A 228 15.54 12.70 8.81
CA ALA A 228 14.31 12.79 9.60
C ALA A 228 13.19 13.53 8.82
N SER A 229 11.94 13.40 9.27
CA SER A 229 10.78 13.97 8.60
C SER A 229 10.79 15.50 8.53
N GLY A 230 11.40 16.18 9.50
CA GLY A 230 11.66 17.63 9.50
C GLY A 230 12.89 18.02 8.68
N GLY A 231 13.60 17.05 8.11
CA GLY A 231 14.74 17.23 7.22
C GLY A 231 16.11 17.05 7.87
N GLU A 232 16.17 16.76 9.18
CA GLU A 232 17.43 16.64 9.89
C GLU A 232 18.31 15.51 9.35
N VAL A 233 19.59 15.83 9.10
CA VAL A 233 20.65 14.85 8.89
C VAL A 233 21.59 14.91 10.09
N ARG A 234 21.62 13.84 10.89
CA ARG A 234 22.42 13.72 12.12
C ARG A 234 23.26 12.45 12.13
N ASP A 235 24.24 12.38 13.02
CA ASP A 235 25.02 11.17 13.23
C ASP A 235 24.19 10.13 13.99
N ILE A 236 23.65 9.15 13.27
CA ILE A 236 22.82 8.08 13.85
C ILE A 236 23.63 6.90 14.37
N LYS A 237 24.96 6.87 14.20
CA LYS A 237 25.79 5.75 14.67
C LYS A 237 25.69 5.53 16.18
N PRO A 238 25.78 6.56 17.04
CA PRO A 238 25.59 6.37 18.48
C PRO A 238 24.20 5.83 18.85
N GLU A 239 23.15 6.22 18.10
CA GLU A 239 21.78 5.74 18.32
C GLU A 239 21.67 4.25 17.95
N ILE A 240 22.26 3.84 16.82
CA ILE A 240 22.35 2.43 16.40
C ILE A 240 23.05 1.59 17.49
N GLU A 241 24.21 2.05 17.96
CA GLU A 241 24.97 1.37 19.00
C GLU A 241 24.19 1.27 20.31
N ALA A 242 23.42 2.31 20.67
CA ALA A 242 22.57 2.29 21.86
C ALA A 242 21.42 1.28 21.78
N VAL A 243 20.75 1.16 20.62
CA VAL A 243 19.71 0.13 20.39
C VAL A 243 20.29 -1.27 20.55
N GLN A 244 21.44 -1.52 19.91
CA GLN A 244 22.08 -2.83 19.92
C GLN A 244 22.64 -3.18 21.30
N ALA A 245 23.19 -2.21 22.04
CA ALA A 245 23.63 -2.40 23.42
C ALA A 245 22.48 -2.76 24.37
N ALA A 246 21.26 -2.29 24.08
CA ALA A 246 20.04 -2.69 24.77
C ALA A 246 19.49 -4.06 24.33
N GLY A 247 20.14 -4.74 23.37
CA GLY A 247 19.72 -6.03 22.83
C GLY A 247 18.63 -5.95 21.76
N GLY A 248 18.29 -4.75 21.30
CA GLY A 248 17.34 -4.52 20.21
C GLY A 248 17.99 -4.55 18.82
N LEU A 249 17.16 -4.51 17.77
CA LEU A 249 17.62 -4.32 16.38
C LEU A 249 17.41 -2.86 15.93
N ALA A 250 18.44 -2.27 15.34
CA ALA A 250 18.43 -0.90 14.82
C ALA A 250 17.92 -0.89 13.38
N ILE A 251 16.74 -0.29 13.18
CA ILE A 251 16.06 -0.21 11.88
C ILE A 251 16.09 1.25 11.44
N VAL A 252 16.48 1.51 10.19
CA VAL A 252 16.58 2.87 9.65
C VAL A 252 15.61 3.07 8.48
N ALA A 253 14.67 4.01 8.62
CA ALA A 253 13.88 4.53 7.51
C ALA A 253 14.68 5.61 6.77
N SER A 254 14.86 5.46 5.45
CA SER A 254 15.77 6.30 4.67
C SER A 254 15.29 6.56 3.24
N ASP A 255 15.94 7.51 2.57
CA ASP A 255 15.64 7.96 1.21
C ASP A 255 16.81 7.60 0.26
N LEU A 256 16.53 6.85 -0.81
CA LEU A 256 17.56 6.37 -1.73
C LEU A 256 18.35 7.49 -2.43
N LEU A 257 17.73 8.64 -2.70
CA LEU A 257 18.41 9.79 -3.30
C LEU A 257 19.32 10.47 -2.28
N ALA A 258 18.84 10.67 -1.05
CA ALA A 258 19.65 11.21 0.04
C ALA A 258 20.90 10.35 0.27
N LEU A 259 20.74 9.03 0.26
CA LEU A 259 21.83 8.06 0.40
C LEU A 259 22.88 8.14 -0.69
N THR A 260 22.68 8.86 -1.80
CA THR A 260 23.77 9.12 -2.75
C THR A 260 24.81 10.11 -2.21
N MET A 261 24.41 10.97 -1.26
CA MET A 261 25.23 12.04 -0.70
C MET A 261 25.61 11.84 0.78
N ILE A 262 24.76 11.17 1.57
CA ILE A 262 24.99 10.91 3.00
C ILE A 262 25.43 9.46 3.24
N GLU A 263 26.20 9.23 4.31
CA GLU A 263 26.77 7.93 4.64
C GLU A 263 25.67 6.89 4.84
N SER A 264 25.88 5.69 4.29
CA SER A 264 24.85 4.65 4.25
C SER A 264 24.59 4.08 5.65
N PRO A 265 23.33 3.80 6.04
CA PRO A 265 23.03 3.21 7.34
C PRO A 265 23.74 1.88 7.60
N GLY A 266 24.01 1.10 6.54
CA GLY A 266 24.81 -0.10 6.62
C GLY A 266 26.28 0.15 6.98
N ALA A 267 26.89 1.22 6.47
CA ALA A 267 28.23 1.62 6.93
C ALA A 267 28.23 2.14 8.38
N LEU A 268 27.10 2.69 8.84
CA LEU A 268 26.91 3.17 10.21
C LEU A 268 26.52 2.06 11.21
N GLY A 269 26.31 0.83 10.75
CA GLY A 269 26.11 -0.35 11.61
C GLY A 269 24.66 -0.80 11.80
N ALA A 270 23.70 -0.25 11.03
CA ALA A 270 22.30 -0.65 11.13
C ALA A 270 22.08 -2.15 10.83
N ASP A 271 20.99 -2.71 11.37
CA ASP A 271 20.58 -4.09 11.14
C ASP A 271 19.66 -4.22 9.91
N MET A 272 18.84 -3.19 9.69
CA MET A 272 17.84 -3.12 8.61
C MET A 272 17.71 -1.68 8.08
N VAL A 273 17.42 -1.55 6.79
CA VAL A 273 17.14 -0.27 6.13
C VAL A 273 15.92 -0.43 5.24
N LEU A 274 15.02 0.55 5.30
CA LEU A 274 13.77 0.55 4.55
C LEU A 274 13.39 1.96 4.09
N GLY A 275 12.45 2.06 3.17
CA GLY A 275 11.98 3.33 2.65
C GLY A 275 11.20 3.17 1.36
N SER A 276 10.87 4.29 0.73
CA SER A 276 10.26 4.32 -0.60
C SER A 276 11.30 4.46 -1.71
N ALA A 277 11.11 3.74 -2.83
CA ALA A 277 11.87 3.96 -4.06
C ALA A 277 11.13 4.91 -5.04
N GLN A 278 10.05 5.58 -4.60
CA GLN A 278 9.17 6.39 -5.45
C GLN A 278 9.92 7.43 -6.29
N ARG A 279 10.75 8.26 -5.66
CA ARG A 279 11.45 9.37 -6.34
C ARG A 279 12.49 8.92 -7.36
N PHE A 280 12.72 7.62 -7.51
CA PHE A 280 13.47 7.04 -8.62
C PHE A 280 12.54 6.80 -9.81
N GLY A 281 12.01 7.89 -10.37
CA GLY A 281 11.29 7.88 -11.64
C GLY A 281 9.87 7.33 -11.60
N VAL A 282 9.22 7.24 -10.44
CA VAL A 282 7.80 6.85 -10.34
C VAL A 282 6.98 8.07 -9.85
N PRO A 283 5.93 8.51 -10.57
CA PRO A 283 5.15 9.70 -10.18
C PRO A 283 4.43 9.54 -8.84
N PHE A 284 3.89 10.63 -8.27
CA PHE A 284 3.12 10.58 -7.02
C PHE A 284 1.95 9.59 -7.06
N GLY A 285 1.18 9.54 -8.15
CA GLY A 285 0.00 8.68 -8.30
C GLY A 285 -1.08 8.87 -7.22
N TYR A 286 -1.08 10.04 -6.55
CA TYR A 286 -1.86 10.36 -5.35
C TYR A 286 -1.75 9.33 -4.22
N GLY A 287 -0.54 8.78 -4.05
CA GLY A 287 -0.14 7.93 -2.93
C GLY A 287 0.51 6.61 -3.36
N GLY A 288 0.35 6.22 -4.63
CA GLY A 288 0.92 5.01 -5.18
C GLY A 288 0.44 4.69 -6.59
N PRO A 289 0.87 3.54 -7.14
CA PRO A 289 1.70 2.54 -6.47
C PRO A 289 3.19 2.91 -6.47
N HIS A 290 3.91 2.54 -5.41
CA HIS A 290 5.37 2.72 -5.29
C HIS A 290 6.00 1.49 -4.67
N ALA A 291 7.16 1.07 -5.16
CA ALA A 291 7.90 0.01 -4.50
C ALA A 291 8.60 0.55 -3.25
N ALA A 292 8.25 0.00 -2.09
CA ALA A 292 9.08 0.15 -0.91
C ALA A 292 10.26 -0.82 -0.97
N PHE A 293 11.44 -0.37 -0.56
CA PHE A 293 12.61 -1.22 -0.43
C PHE A 293 12.76 -1.69 1.02
N PHE A 294 13.31 -2.89 1.19
CA PHE A 294 13.65 -3.43 2.50
C PHE A 294 14.94 -4.24 2.37
N ALA A 295 15.95 -3.86 3.15
CA ALA A 295 17.26 -4.49 3.17
C ALA A 295 17.71 -4.79 4.60
N CYS A 296 18.50 -5.84 4.78
CA CYS A 296 19.00 -6.26 6.08
C CYS A 296 20.37 -6.95 5.99
N ARG A 297 20.96 -7.22 7.15
CA ARG A 297 22.14 -8.09 7.27
C ARG A 297 21.83 -9.54 6.92
N THR A 298 22.86 -10.27 6.50
CA THR A 298 22.80 -11.71 6.16
C THR A 298 22.23 -12.55 7.31
N ALA A 299 22.51 -12.16 8.56
CA ALA A 299 21.99 -12.83 9.76
C ALA A 299 20.45 -12.90 9.79
N HIS A 300 19.76 -11.98 9.12
CA HIS A 300 18.29 -11.88 9.11
C HIS A 300 17.64 -12.43 7.83
N GLN A 301 18.41 -13.05 6.92
CA GLN A 301 17.92 -13.52 5.60
C GLN A 301 16.73 -14.48 5.66
N ARG A 302 16.61 -15.26 6.75
CA ARG A 302 15.52 -16.23 6.94
C ARG A 302 14.22 -15.57 7.40
N SER A 303 14.28 -14.31 7.81
CA SER A 303 13.16 -13.57 8.37
C SER A 303 12.67 -12.44 7.48
N ILE A 304 13.41 -12.11 6.41
CA ILE A 304 13.07 -11.04 5.47
C ILE A 304 11.68 -11.23 4.88
N PRO A 305 10.82 -10.19 4.88
CA PRO A 305 9.48 -10.24 4.28
C PRO A 305 9.56 -10.18 2.75
N GLY A 306 8.53 -10.71 2.09
CA GLY A 306 8.39 -10.62 0.63
C GLY A 306 9.34 -11.51 -0.16
N ARG A 307 9.28 -11.32 -1.48
CA ARG A 307 10.01 -12.12 -2.47
C ARG A 307 11.47 -11.69 -2.57
N LEU A 308 12.34 -12.64 -2.87
CA LEU A 308 13.77 -12.40 -3.09
C LEU A 308 14.18 -13.11 -4.38
N VAL A 309 14.81 -12.41 -5.31
CA VAL A 309 15.47 -13.03 -6.46
C VAL A 309 16.89 -13.42 -6.07
N GLY A 310 17.26 -14.66 -6.41
CA GLY A 310 18.60 -15.18 -6.24
C GLY A 310 19.17 -15.71 -7.56
N VAL A 311 20.50 -15.70 -7.64
CA VAL A 311 21.26 -16.33 -8.72
C VAL A 311 21.36 -17.84 -8.46
N SER A 312 21.17 -18.63 -9.50
CA SER A 312 21.24 -20.09 -9.50
C SER A 312 21.84 -20.58 -10.83
N GLN A 313 21.70 -21.88 -11.11
CA GLN A 313 22.15 -22.49 -12.36
C GLN A 313 21.02 -23.36 -12.94
N ASP A 314 20.91 -23.38 -14.26
CA ASP A 314 20.00 -24.29 -14.97
C ASP A 314 20.60 -25.70 -15.13
N SER A 315 19.86 -26.62 -15.76
CA SER A 315 20.31 -28.00 -16.00
C SER A 315 21.53 -28.11 -16.92
N GLY A 316 21.90 -27.05 -17.64
CA GLY A 316 23.11 -26.96 -18.47
C GLY A 316 24.28 -26.26 -17.77
N GLY A 317 24.16 -25.91 -16.49
CA GLY A 317 25.18 -25.18 -15.73
C GLY A 317 25.27 -23.69 -16.07
N ARG A 318 24.33 -23.13 -16.84
CA ARG A 318 24.29 -21.70 -17.15
C ARG A 318 23.71 -20.94 -15.97
N MET A 319 24.25 -19.76 -15.71
CA MET A 319 23.70 -18.86 -14.69
C MET A 319 22.26 -18.48 -15.04
N ALA A 320 21.35 -18.61 -14.07
CA ALA A 320 19.94 -18.30 -14.21
C ALA A 320 19.38 -17.69 -12.90
N TYR A 321 18.26 -17.00 -12.98
CA TYR A 321 17.60 -16.36 -11.84
C TYR A 321 16.36 -17.12 -11.40
N ARG A 322 16.04 -17.08 -10.09
CA ARG A 322 14.76 -17.59 -9.56
C ARG A 322 14.37 -16.89 -8.27
N LEU A 323 13.11 -17.06 -7.85
CA LEU A 323 12.71 -16.74 -6.48
C LEU A 323 13.42 -17.68 -5.49
N ALA A 324 14.05 -17.09 -4.47
CA ALA A 324 14.90 -17.76 -3.48
C ALA A 324 14.27 -17.74 -2.09
N LEU A 325 14.59 -18.76 -1.27
CA LEU A 325 14.12 -18.90 0.11
C LEU A 325 12.59 -18.82 0.25
N GLN A 326 11.84 -19.37 -0.70
CA GLN A 326 10.37 -19.26 -0.79
C GLN A 326 9.63 -19.88 0.41
N THR A 327 10.28 -20.75 1.19
CA THR A 327 9.70 -21.32 2.41
C THR A 327 9.35 -20.28 3.47
N ARG A 328 9.83 -19.04 3.35
CA ARG A 328 9.43 -17.91 4.21
C ARG A 328 8.01 -17.41 3.93
N GLU A 329 7.52 -17.61 2.71
CA GLU A 329 6.32 -16.94 2.18
C GLU A 329 5.02 -17.69 2.54
N GLN A 330 3.92 -16.95 2.51
CA GLN A 330 2.57 -17.40 2.90
C GLN A 330 2.10 -18.69 2.20
N HIS A 331 2.47 -18.90 0.93
CA HIS A 331 1.99 -20.04 0.14
C HIS A 331 2.60 -21.38 0.59
N ILE A 332 3.69 -21.36 1.36
CA ILE A 332 4.30 -22.56 1.95
C ILE A 332 4.05 -22.59 3.46
N ARG A 333 4.26 -21.45 4.15
CA ARG A 333 4.29 -21.41 5.62
C ARG A 333 3.02 -20.93 6.30
N ARG A 334 2.01 -20.47 5.57
CA ARG A 334 0.69 -20.07 6.10
C ARG A 334 0.83 -19.15 7.33
N GLU A 335 0.23 -19.48 8.47
CA GLU A 335 0.31 -18.69 9.72
C GLU A 335 1.74 -18.51 10.27
N LYS A 336 2.70 -19.35 9.86
CA LYS A 336 4.11 -19.28 10.27
C LYS A 336 5.00 -18.52 9.28
N ALA A 337 4.40 -17.91 8.25
CA ALA A 337 5.12 -17.10 7.29
C ALA A 337 5.73 -15.85 7.94
N THR A 338 6.72 -15.26 7.27
CA THR A 338 7.37 -14.03 7.78
C THR A 338 6.46 -12.79 7.66
N SER A 339 5.49 -12.83 6.76
CA SER A 339 4.50 -11.78 6.46
C SER A 339 3.31 -12.40 5.72
N ASN A 340 2.18 -11.69 5.68
CA ASN A 340 1.03 -12.04 4.84
C ASN A 340 1.17 -11.55 3.39
N ILE A 341 2.22 -10.81 3.03
CA ILE A 341 2.40 -10.25 1.69
C ILE A 341 2.42 -11.34 0.60
N CYS A 342 1.73 -11.08 -0.52
CA CYS A 342 1.69 -11.96 -1.69
C CYS A 342 1.95 -11.18 -2.99
N THR A 343 1.01 -10.30 -3.37
CA THR A 343 1.22 -9.24 -4.35
C THR A 343 2.04 -8.13 -3.68
N ALA A 344 3.08 -7.65 -4.34
CA ALA A 344 3.93 -6.55 -3.88
C ALA A 344 3.87 -5.38 -4.89
N GLN A 345 5.00 -4.82 -5.32
CA GLN A 345 5.08 -3.67 -6.21
C GLN A 345 6.15 -3.87 -7.30
N VAL A 346 6.14 -5.05 -7.94
CA VAL A 346 7.20 -5.49 -8.86
C VAL A 346 7.39 -4.54 -10.04
N LEU A 347 6.32 -4.13 -10.73
CA LEU A 347 6.44 -3.22 -11.88
C LEU A 347 7.14 -1.91 -11.50
N LEU A 348 6.86 -1.39 -10.31
CA LEU A 348 7.40 -0.13 -9.82
C LEU A 348 8.84 -0.29 -9.32
N ALA A 349 9.18 -1.46 -8.77
CA ALA A 349 10.56 -1.82 -8.45
C ALA A 349 11.41 -1.92 -9.73
N VAL A 350 10.84 -2.48 -10.80
CA VAL A 350 11.47 -2.54 -12.12
C VAL A 350 11.68 -1.13 -12.69
N MET A 351 10.68 -0.25 -12.61
CA MET A 351 10.82 1.15 -13.02
C MET A 351 11.93 1.87 -12.23
N ALA A 352 11.97 1.74 -10.91
CA ALA A 352 12.99 2.34 -10.06
C ALA A 352 14.39 1.77 -10.32
N GLY A 353 14.49 0.45 -10.56
CA GLY A 353 15.73 -0.18 -10.99
C GLY A 353 16.22 0.39 -12.33
N PHE A 354 15.33 0.50 -13.31
CA PHE A 354 15.66 1.09 -14.60
C PHE A 354 16.03 2.57 -14.53
N TYR A 355 15.40 3.35 -13.65
CA TYR A 355 15.82 4.72 -13.35
C TYR A 355 17.26 4.76 -12.85
N GLY A 356 17.61 3.87 -11.92
CA GLY A 356 18.97 3.68 -11.46
C GLY A 356 19.95 3.33 -12.60
N LEU A 357 19.58 2.42 -13.50
CA LEU A 357 20.42 2.07 -14.65
C LEU A 357 20.61 3.25 -15.63
N TRP A 358 19.53 3.98 -15.89
CA TRP A 358 19.50 5.10 -16.83
C TRP A 358 20.43 6.24 -16.40
N HIS A 359 20.35 6.62 -15.12
CA HIS A 359 21.16 7.70 -14.58
C HIS A 359 22.56 7.24 -14.13
N GLY A 360 22.66 6.02 -13.61
CA GLY A 360 23.84 5.50 -12.92
C GLY A 360 24.26 6.34 -11.70
N PRO A 361 25.34 5.98 -11.02
CA PRO A 361 25.75 6.66 -9.78
C PRO A 361 26.05 8.15 -10.00
N GLU A 362 26.60 8.52 -11.15
CA GLU A 362 26.95 9.91 -11.45
C GLU A 362 25.71 10.77 -11.70
N GLY A 363 24.71 10.23 -12.41
CA GLY A 363 23.45 10.92 -12.67
C GLY A 363 22.63 11.10 -11.39
N LEU A 364 22.51 10.05 -10.59
CA LEU A 364 21.81 10.11 -9.30
C LEU A 364 22.47 11.12 -8.35
N THR A 365 23.81 11.16 -8.30
CA THR A 365 24.54 12.15 -7.48
C THR A 365 24.29 13.59 -7.96
N ARG A 366 24.19 13.83 -9.29
CA ARG A 366 23.84 15.16 -9.82
C ARG A 366 22.41 15.57 -9.43
N ILE A 367 21.46 14.65 -9.52
CA ILE A 367 20.06 14.89 -9.16
C ILE A 367 19.95 15.22 -7.66
N ALA A 368 20.64 14.45 -6.81
CA ALA A 368 20.70 14.71 -5.38
C ALA A 368 21.37 16.06 -5.07
N GLY A 369 22.48 16.37 -5.74
CA GLY A 369 23.19 17.64 -5.58
C GLY A 369 22.36 18.86 -6.00
N HIS A 370 21.51 18.71 -7.02
CA HIS A 370 20.56 19.74 -7.45
C HIS A 370 19.52 20.05 -6.36
N ALA A 371 18.79 19.03 -5.89
CA ALA A 371 17.80 19.19 -4.83
C ALA A 371 18.43 19.76 -3.55
N HIS A 372 19.59 19.23 -3.14
CA HIS A 372 20.35 19.70 -1.99
C HIS A 372 20.81 21.16 -2.13
N GLY A 373 21.31 21.54 -3.32
CA GLY A 373 21.76 22.90 -3.59
C GLY A 373 20.65 23.93 -3.46
N LEU A 374 19.46 23.63 -4.00
CA LEU A 374 18.28 24.49 -3.87
C LEU A 374 17.82 24.60 -2.40
N ALA A 375 17.82 23.49 -1.65
CA ALA A 375 17.52 23.50 -0.23
C ALA A 375 18.52 24.36 0.57
N CYS A 376 19.81 24.28 0.27
CA CYS A 376 20.83 25.11 0.92
C CYS A 376 20.65 26.60 0.64
N ARG A 377 20.35 26.95 -0.62
CA ARG A 377 20.08 28.32 -1.05
C ARG A 377 18.82 28.88 -0.37
N PHE A 378 17.75 28.09 -0.32
CA PHE A 378 16.54 28.44 0.41
C PHE A 378 16.83 28.71 1.90
N ALA A 379 17.52 27.79 2.58
CA ALA A 379 17.87 27.96 3.98
C ALA A 379 18.73 29.22 4.22
N ALA A 380 19.69 29.51 3.33
CA ALA A 380 20.53 30.70 3.41
C ALA A 380 19.71 32.00 3.26
N ALA A 381 18.81 32.07 2.29
CA ALA A 381 17.95 33.24 2.11
C ALA A 381 16.95 33.42 3.25
N MET A 382 16.37 32.34 3.77
CA MET A 382 15.48 32.41 4.94
C MET A 382 16.23 32.92 6.19
N ARG A 383 17.47 32.48 6.42
CA ARG A 383 18.34 33.04 7.48
C ARG A 383 18.63 34.53 7.26
N ALA A 384 18.92 34.93 6.03
CA ALA A 384 19.16 36.33 5.67
C ALA A 384 17.90 37.21 5.88
N ALA A 385 16.71 36.64 5.70
CA ALA A 385 15.43 37.26 6.00
C ALA A 385 15.06 37.25 7.50
N GLY A 386 15.99 36.85 8.38
CA GLY A 386 15.79 36.83 9.83
C GLY A 386 14.96 35.65 10.35
N ARG A 387 14.72 34.61 9.53
CA ARG A 387 13.97 33.41 9.93
C ARG A 387 14.90 32.36 10.55
N THR A 388 14.38 31.64 11.53
CA THR A 388 15.09 30.52 12.16
C THR A 388 14.88 29.24 11.35
N VAL A 389 15.96 28.70 10.79
CA VAL A 389 16.00 27.36 10.21
C VAL A 389 16.24 26.37 11.34
N ARG A 390 15.33 25.41 11.53
CA ARG A 390 15.32 24.48 12.68
C ARG A 390 16.60 23.64 12.78
N HIS A 391 17.04 23.07 11.65
CA HIS A 391 18.21 22.18 11.61
C HIS A 391 19.37 22.83 10.86
N GLY A 392 20.58 22.68 11.40
CA GLY A 392 21.81 23.12 10.74
C GLY A 392 22.19 22.22 9.54
N SER A 393 21.83 20.93 9.62
CA SER A 393 22.18 19.90 8.65
C SER A 393 20.95 19.20 8.11
N PHE A 394 20.85 19.14 6.79
CA PHE A 394 19.72 18.57 6.05
C PHE A 394 20.16 18.14 4.65
N PHE A 395 19.36 17.26 4.03
CA PHE A 395 19.51 16.91 2.62
C PHE A 395 18.69 17.86 1.74
N ASP A 396 17.40 17.61 1.59
CA ASP A 396 16.53 18.34 0.66
C ASP A 396 15.33 19.01 1.35
N THR A 397 15.17 18.83 2.66
CA THR A 397 14.01 19.30 3.40
C THR A 397 14.45 20.32 4.45
N VAL A 398 13.85 21.51 4.41
CA VAL A 398 14.19 22.62 5.30
C VAL A 398 12.97 23.02 6.10
N THR A 399 13.09 22.98 7.42
CA THR A 399 12.06 23.44 8.35
C THR A 399 12.38 24.85 8.87
N ILE A 400 11.40 25.76 8.75
CA ILE A 400 11.47 27.15 9.19
C ILE A 400 10.48 27.35 10.34
N GLU A 401 10.96 27.89 11.47
CA GLU A 401 10.08 28.28 12.57
C GLU A 401 9.19 29.47 12.17
N ALA A 402 7.90 29.35 12.48
CA ALA A 402 6.85 30.26 12.06
C ALA A 402 5.69 30.32 13.08
N ALA A 403 6.02 30.40 14.37
CA ALA A 403 5.04 30.26 15.46
C ALA A 403 3.85 31.23 15.35
N ASP A 404 4.09 32.44 14.83
CA ASP A 404 3.10 33.52 14.77
C ASP A 404 2.46 33.71 13.38
N ASP A 405 3.05 33.16 12.31
CA ASP A 405 2.64 33.44 10.93
C ASP A 405 2.62 32.22 9.98
N ARG A 406 2.73 31.00 10.52
CA ARG A 406 2.71 29.74 9.74
C ARG A 406 1.61 29.68 8.69
N ASP A 407 0.36 29.92 9.08
CA ASP A 407 -0.78 29.81 8.15
C ASP A 407 -0.73 30.90 7.06
N ALA A 408 -0.19 32.08 7.37
CA ALA A 408 0.00 33.15 6.40
C ALA A 408 1.09 32.81 5.37
N LEU A 409 2.21 32.21 5.81
CA LEU A 409 3.27 31.75 4.92
C LEU A 409 2.80 30.61 4.00
N VAL A 410 2.03 29.66 4.53
CA VAL A 410 1.43 28.59 3.72
C VAL A 410 0.47 29.17 2.68
N ALA A 411 -0.36 30.14 3.06
CA ALA A 411 -1.28 30.81 2.14
C ALA A 411 -0.52 31.59 1.05
N ALA A 412 0.52 32.35 1.41
CA ALA A 412 1.34 33.10 0.46
C ALA A 412 2.06 32.19 -0.54
N ALA A 413 2.64 31.07 -0.08
CA ALA A 413 3.24 30.08 -0.97
C ALA A 413 2.20 29.46 -1.91
N LEU A 414 0.99 29.20 -1.41
CA LEU A 414 -0.11 28.66 -2.22
C LEU A 414 -0.59 29.65 -3.28
N GLU A 415 -0.64 30.94 -2.98
CA GLU A 415 -0.92 32.02 -3.95
C GLU A 415 0.14 32.06 -5.07
N ALA A 416 1.39 31.73 -4.74
CA ALA A 416 2.47 31.54 -5.71
C ALA A 416 2.45 30.16 -6.41
N GLY A 417 1.43 29.33 -6.16
CA GLY A 417 1.29 28.01 -6.80
C GLY A 417 2.16 26.90 -6.19
N ILE A 418 2.52 27.02 -4.90
CA ILE A 418 3.39 26.07 -4.19
C ILE A 418 2.71 25.56 -2.92
N ASN A 419 2.61 24.24 -2.77
CA ASN A 419 2.20 23.64 -1.49
C ASN A 419 3.42 23.45 -0.59
N LEU A 420 3.34 23.95 0.64
CA LEU A 420 4.30 23.68 1.72
C LEU A 420 3.69 22.73 2.75
N ARG A 421 4.53 22.09 3.55
CA ARG A 421 4.07 21.28 4.70
C ARG A 421 3.89 22.18 5.93
N PRO A 422 2.66 22.38 6.43
CA PRO A 422 2.47 22.97 7.74
C PRO A 422 2.88 21.98 8.84
N LEU A 423 3.61 22.49 9.84
CA LEU A 423 3.97 21.80 11.08
C LEU A 423 3.44 22.61 12.28
N ASP A 424 3.46 22.00 13.47
CA ASP A 424 3.17 22.79 14.67
C ASP A 424 4.26 23.85 14.89
N GLY A 425 3.86 25.11 14.94
CA GLY A 425 4.75 26.27 15.01
C GLY A 425 5.72 26.50 13.84
N ALA A 426 5.67 25.73 12.74
CA ALA A 426 6.67 25.79 11.67
C ALA A 426 6.11 25.42 10.28
N ILE A 427 6.90 25.68 9.24
CA ILE A 427 6.66 25.18 7.87
C ILE A 427 7.88 24.36 7.41
N ALA A 428 7.65 23.34 6.60
CA ALA A 428 8.72 22.63 5.90
C ALA A 428 8.54 22.72 4.39
N ALA A 429 9.67 22.82 3.70
CA ALA A 429 9.78 22.79 2.24
C ALA A 429 10.76 21.69 1.83
N SER A 430 10.29 20.73 1.04
CA SER A 430 11.11 19.67 0.45
C SER A 430 11.38 19.95 -1.02
N PHE A 431 12.65 19.93 -1.38
CA PHE A 431 13.17 20.17 -2.72
C PHE A 431 13.40 18.84 -3.44
N ASP A 432 13.15 18.79 -4.74
CA ASP A 432 13.25 17.54 -5.50
C ASP A 432 13.86 17.75 -6.89
N GLU A 433 13.90 16.67 -7.68
CA GLU A 433 14.48 16.66 -9.02
C GLU A 433 13.83 17.70 -9.94
N THR A 434 12.54 17.99 -9.74
CA THR A 434 11.75 18.87 -10.61
C THR A 434 11.77 20.33 -10.19
N THR A 435 12.30 20.62 -9.00
CA THR A 435 12.34 21.99 -8.48
C THR A 435 13.33 22.81 -9.31
N THR A 436 12.92 23.99 -9.78
CA THR A 436 13.76 24.87 -10.61
C THR A 436 14.15 26.14 -9.85
N ASP A 437 15.08 26.90 -10.42
CA ASP A 437 15.43 28.23 -9.90
C ASP A 437 14.22 29.16 -9.84
N GLU A 438 13.34 29.12 -10.84
CA GLU A 438 12.13 29.93 -10.88
C GLU A 438 11.16 29.57 -9.74
N VAL A 439 11.03 28.29 -9.41
CA VAL A 439 10.22 27.83 -8.27
C VAL A 439 10.83 28.33 -6.95
N LEU A 440 12.16 28.21 -6.79
CA LEU A 440 12.86 28.72 -5.62
C LEU A 440 12.66 30.22 -5.45
N GLU A 441 12.89 31.02 -6.50
CA GLU A 441 12.74 32.47 -6.43
C GLU A 441 11.28 32.89 -6.17
N SER A 442 10.31 32.17 -6.76
CA SER A 442 8.87 32.38 -6.48
C SER A 442 8.53 32.09 -5.02
N LEU A 443 9.08 31.00 -4.46
CA LEU A 443 8.90 30.66 -3.06
C LEU A 443 9.53 31.72 -2.13
N LEU A 444 10.77 32.13 -2.41
CA LEU A 444 11.47 33.14 -1.59
C LEU A 444 10.70 34.46 -1.60
N ALA A 445 10.25 34.92 -2.77
CA ALA A 445 9.43 36.11 -2.88
C ALA A 445 8.11 36.00 -2.09
N ALA A 446 7.41 34.87 -2.20
CA ALA A 446 6.18 34.61 -1.46
C ALA A 446 6.37 34.62 0.07
N LEU A 447 7.54 34.20 0.55
CA LEU A 447 7.90 34.19 1.97
C LEU A 447 8.58 35.49 2.45
N GLY A 448 8.69 36.50 1.58
CA GLY A 448 9.30 37.79 1.90
C GLY A 448 10.84 37.75 2.04
N ALA A 449 11.49 36.75 1.45
CA ALA A 449 12.95 36.63 1.39
C ALA A 449 13.49 37.12 0.04
N GLY A 450 14.71 37.65 0.05
CA GLY A 450 15.42 38.02 -1.18
C GLY A 450 16.02 36.81 -1.90
N SER A 451 16.45 37.01 -3.15
CA SER A 451 17.10 35.99 -3.97
C SER A 451 18.32 35.38 -3.28
N ALA A 452 18.52 34.08 -3.48
CA ALA A 452 19.63 33.35 -2.88
C ALA A 452 20.77 33.12 -3.88
N GLY A 453 21.96 33.65 -3.58
CA GLY A 453 23.22 33.26 -4.25
C GLY A 453 23.66 31.84 -3.87
N GLU A 454 24.86 31.42 -4.27
CA GLU A 454 25.41 30.13 -3.89
C GLU A 454 25.51 29.96 -2.36
N ALA A 455 25.21 28.75 -1.87
CA ALA A 455 25.28 28.40 -0.46
C ALA A 455 26.15 27.15 -0.24
N PRO A 456 26.93 27.09 0.85
CA PRO A 456 27.69 25.88 1.17
C PRO A 456 26.75 24.71 1.49
N SER A 457 27.24 23.49 1.28
CA SER A 457 26.49 22.27 1.63
C SER A 457 26.16 22.23 3.13
N ALA A 458 24.91 21.88 3.44
CA ALA A 458 24.46 21.67 4.81
C ALA A 458 24.80 20.27 5.35
N ILE A 459 25.28 19.34 4.50
CA ILE A 459 25.70 17.99 4.92
C ILE A 459 27.11 18.08 5.52
N PRO A 460 27.31 17.73 6.79
CA PRO A 460 28.64 17.72 7.40
C PRO A 460 29.56 16.71 6.69
N SER A 461 30.84 17.06 6.53
CA SER A 461 31.84 16.18 5.90
C SER A 461 32.02 14.83 6.60
N SER A 462 31.72 14.77 7.91
CA SER A 462 31.71 13.52 8.68
C SER A 462 30.59 12.56 8.27
N LEU A 463 29.47 13.10 7.78
CA LEU A 463 28.27 12.38 7.37
C LEU A 463 28.14 12.25 5.85
N SER A 464 29.01 12.90 5.08
CA SER A 464 29.06 12.71 3.63
C SER A 464 29.43 11.26 3.29
N ARG A 465 28.80 10.73 2.25
CA ARG A 465 29.06 9.38 1.74
C ARG A 465 30.52 9.22 1.30
N LYS A 466 31.23 8.25 1.86
CA LYS A 466 32.64 8.00 1.54
C LYS A 466 32.85 6.94 0.45
N GLY A 467 31.91 6.01 0.28
CA GLY A 467 32.02 4.88 -0.65
C GLY A 467 31.18 5.04 -1.92
N GLY A 468 31.73 4.66 -3.07
CA GLY A 468 30.97 4.57 -4.33
C GLY A 468 29.93 3.45 -4.30
N PHE A 469 28.89 3.60 -5.12
CA PHE A 469 27.72 2.70 -5.24
C PHE A 469 27.37 2.41 -6.69
N MET A 470 26.51 1.41 -6.88
CA MET A 470 26.09 0.88 -8.18
C MET A 470 27.28 0.50 -9.08
N ARG A 471 28.25 -0.22 -8.50
CA ARG A 471 29.53 -0.57 -9.13
C ARG A 471 29.42 -1.63 -10.21
N GLN A 472 28.31 -2.35 -10.26
CA GLN A 472 28.12 -3.42 -11.24
C GLN A 472 28.06 -2.85 -12.67
N PRO A 473 28.64 -3.54 -13.68
CA PRO A 473 28.66 -3.04 -15.06
C PRO A 473 27.29 -2.66 -15.63
N VAL A 474 26.21 -3.32 -15.17
CA VAL A 474 24.83 -3.05 -15.63
C VAL A 474 24.42 -1.58 -15.44
N PHE A 475 24.90 -0.91 -14.39
CA PHE A 475 24.60 0.50 -14.10
C PHE A 475 25.46 1.50 -14.89
N HIS A 476 26.40 1.01 -15.71
CA HIS A 476 27.30 1.84 -16.51
C HIS A 476 27.16 1.63 -18.02
N ARG A 477 26.40 0.60 -18.45
CA ARG A 477 26.33 0.18 -19.87
C ARG A 477 25.25 0.87 -20.70
N TYR A 478 24.11 1.21 -20.12
CA TYR A 478 22.92 1.63 -20.88
C TYR A 478 22.66 3.13 -20.73
N ARG A 479 23.57 3.96 -21.26
CA ARG A 479 23.57 5.43 -21.04
C ARG A 479 22.97 6.22 -22.20
N THR A 480 22.71 5.57 -23.34
CA THR A 480 21.94 6.16 -24.45
C THR A 480 20.53 5.59 -24.51
N GLU A 481 19.58 6.35 -25.05
CA GLU A 481 18.18 5.90 -25.17
C GLU A 481 18.06 4.62 -26.01
N THR A 482 18.85 4.50 -27.08
CA THR A 482 18.91 3.30 -27.92
C THR A 482 19.39 2.07 -27.16
N GLU A 483 20.42 2.19 -26.31
CA GLU A 483 20.91 1.07 -25.49
C GLU A 483 19.89 0.65 -24.44
N MET A 484 19.26 1.62 -23.76
CA MET A 484 18.24 1.36 -22.75
C MET A 484 17.00 0.70 -23.37
N LEU A 485 16.55 1.20 -24.52
CA LEU A 485 15.45 0.60 -25.29
C LEU A 485 15.76 -0.85 -25.66
N ARG A 486 16.97 -1.13 -26.18
CA ARG A 486 17.40 -2.49 -26.52
C ARG A 486 17.49 -3.40 -25.29
N TYR A 487 17.98 -2.87 -24.17
CA TYR A 487 18.08 -3.65 -22.93
C TYR A 487 16.70 -4.04 -22.41
N MET A 488 15.80 -3.08 -22.21
CA MET A 488 14.43 -3.35 -21.77
C MET A 488 13.71 -4.30 -22.72
N ARG A 489 13.86 -4.13 -24.03
CA ARG A 489 13.29 -5.07 -25.01
C ARG A 489 13.86 -6.47 -24.86
N SER A 490 15.18 -6.60 -24.69
CA SER A 490 15.85 -7.89 -24.54
C SER A 490 15.41 -8.66 -23.29
N LEU A 491 15.05 -7.95 -22.22
CA LEU A 491 14.48 -8.55 -21.01
C LEU A 491 13.03 -8.96 -21.26
N ALA A 492 12.21 -8.08 -21.82
CA ALA A 492 10.81 -8.39 -22.15
C ALA A 492 10.70 -9.62 -23.07
N ASP A 493 11.63 -9.80 -24.01
CA ASP A 493 11.62 -10.95 -24.92
C ASP A 493 11.84 -12.31 -24.25
N ARG A 494 12.44 -12.32 -23.05
CA ARG A 494 12.68 -13.52 -22.22
C ARG A 494 11.50 -13.85 -21.29
N ASP A 495 10.45 -13.04 -21.32
CA ASP A 495 9.28 -13.19 -20.49
C ASP A 495 8.07 -13.60 -21.32
N LEU A 496 7.24 -14.47 -20.76
CA LEU A 496 5.92 -14.80 -21.30
C LEU A 496 4.84 -13.97 -20.60
N ALA A 497 4.08 -13.22 -21.39
CA ALA A 497 3.07 -12.25 -20.97
C ALA A 497 1.79 -12.40 -21.84
N LEU A 498 0.71 -11.66 -21.53
CA LEU A 498 -0.60 -11.85 -22.18
C LEU A 498 -0.66 -11.34 -23.62
N ASP A 499 0.31 -10.55 -24.06
CA ASP A 499 0.48 -10.17 -25.46
C ASP A 499 0.93 -11.34 -26.34
N ARG A 500 1.35 -12.47 -25.74
CA ARG A 500 1.79 -13.67 -26.45
C ARG A 500 0.78 -14.81 -26.42
N CYS A 501 0.25 -15.15 -25.24
CA CYS A 501 -0.70 -16.24 -25.09
C CYS A 501 -1.49 -16.17 -23.78
N MET A 502 -2.49 -17.06 -23.65
CA MET A 502 -3.21 -17.26 -22.40
C MET A 502 -2.26 -17.76 -21.30
N ILE A 503 -2.39 -17.18 -20.10
CA ILE A 503 -1.70 -17.62 -18.88
C ILE A 503 -2.78 -18.12 -17.90
N PRO A 504 -3.15 -19.42 -17.90
CA PRO A 504 -4.31 -19.92 -17.15
C PRO A 504 -3.98 -20.19 -15.67
N LEU A 505 -3.48 -19.18 -14.95
CA LEU A 505 -3.17 -19.29 -13.53
C LEU A 505 -4.47 -19.24 -12.70
N GLY A 506 -4.82 -20.38 -12.08
CA GLY A 506 -5.90 -20.46 -11.10
C GLY A 506 -5.74 -19.43 -9.98
N SER A 507 -6.86 -18.92 -9.47
CA SER A 507 -6.92 -17.85 -8.46
C SER A 507 -6.25 -16.51 -8.86
N CYS A 508 -5.77 -16.34 -10.11
CA CYS A 508 -5.11 -15.11 -10.56
C CYS A 508 -5.95 -14.28 -11.55
N THR A 509 -6.93 -14.89 -12.22
CA THR A 509 -7.82 -14.21 -13.20
C THR A 509 -7.03 -13.37 -14.20
N MET A 510 -6.20 -14.03 -15.02
CA MET A 510 -5.40 -13.37 -16.07
C MET A 510 -6.29 -12.93 -17.24
N LYS A 511 -7.10 -11.89 -17.01
CA LYS A 511 -8.01 -11.28 -18.00
C LYS A 511 -7.34 -10.15 -18.77
N LEU A 512 -8.08 -9.59 -19.74
CA LEU A 512 -7.65 -8.40 -20.47
C LEU A 512 -7.41 -7.22 -19.51
N ASN A 513 -6.24 -6.58 -19.65
CA ASN A 513 -5.97 -5.24 -19.16
C ASN A 513 -6.09 -4.31 -20.37
N ALA A 514 -7.25 -3.68 -20.57
CA ALA A 514 -7.53 -2.99 -21.83
C ALA A 514 -6.74 -1.69 -21.93
N THR A 515 -6.29 -1.34 -23.13
CA THR A 515 -5.52 -0.10 -23.34
C THR A 515 -6.30 1.15 -22.90
N ALA A 516 -7.62 1.19 -23.14
CA ALA A 516 -8.48 2.28 -22.69
C ALA A 516 -8.49 2.43 -21.15
N GLU A 517 -8.39 1.32 -20.40
CA GLU A 517 -8.29 1.32 -18.93
C GLU A 517 -6.92 1.82 -18.45
N MET A 518 -5.86 1.56 -19.23
CA MET A 518 -4.48 1.89 -18.87
C MET A 518 -4.08 3.34 -19.19
N ILE A 519 -4.64 3.96 -20.23
CA ILE A 519 -4.29 5.32 -20.69
C ILE A 519 -4.36 6.38 -19.56
N PRO A 520 -5.41 6.44 -18.72
CA PRO A 520 -5.52 7.50 -17.71
C PRO A 520 -4.46 7.42 -16.60
N VAL A 521 -3.84 6.26 -16.38
CA VAL A 521 -2.86 6.04 -15.29
C VAL A 521 -1.67 7.00 -15.41
N THR A 522 -1.28 7.38 -16.64
CA THR A 522 -0.13 8.24 -16.91
C THR A 522 -0.51 9.70 -17.18
N TRP A 523 -1.78 10.07 -17.06
CA TRP A 523 -2.18 11.48 -17.20
C TRP A 523 -1.63 12.32 -16.04
N PRO A 524 -1.02 13.48 -16.31
CA PRO A 524 -0.47 14.35 -15.27
C PRO A 524 -1.47 14.69 -14.15
N GLU A 525 -2.74 14.87 -14.50
CA GLU A 525 -3.82 15.21 -13.57
C GLU A 525 -4.11 14.11 -12.54
N PHE A 526 -3.70 12.87 -12.80
CA PHE A 526 -3.69 11.78 -11.82
C PHE A 526 -2.28 11.54 -11.27
N ALA A 527 -1.29 11.40 -12.16
CA ALA A 527 0.07 11.02 -11.80
C ALA A 527 0.81 12.05 -10.93
N ARG A 528 0.52 13.36 -11.07
CA ARG A 528 1.28 14.46 -10.45
C ARG A 528 0.58 15.13 -9.26
N ILE A 529 -0.47 14.54 -8.71
CA ILE A 529 -1.07 15.04 -7.46
C ILE A 529 -0.35 14.40 -6.27
N HIS A 530 0.26 15.23 -5.42
CA HIS A 530 0.87 14.77 -4.16
C HIS A 530 -0.20 14.21 -3.21
N PRO A 531 -0.02 13.05 -2.55
CA PRO A 531 -1.06 12.39 -1.73
C PRO A 531 -1.63 13.27 -0.60
N TYR A 532 -0.82 14.16 -0.05
CA TYR A 532 -1.21 15.10 1.00
C TYR A 532 -1.53 16.52 0.49
N ALA A 533 -1.75 16.69 -0.82
CA ALA A 533 -2.23 17.94 -1.35
C ALA A 533 -3.59 18.33 -0.74
N PRO A 534 -3.86 19.64 -0.55
CA PRO A 534 -5.17 20.12 -0.10
C PRO A 534 -6.33 19.51 -0.88
N ALA A 535 -7.41 19.15 -0.18
CA ALA A 535 -8.53 18.38 -0.76
C ALA A 535 -9.22 19.10 -1.94
N ASP A 536 -9.16 20.43 -2.01
CA ASP A 536 -9.71 21.20 -3.12
C ASP A 536 -8.91 21.06 -4.43
N GLN A 537 -7.68 20.55 -4.35
CA GLN A 537 -6.80 20.26 -5.49
C GLN A 537 -7.01 18.84 -6.05
N ALA A 538 -7.66 17.94 -5.29
CA ALA A 538 -7.86 16.53 -5.66
C ALA A 538 -9.35 16.18 -5.90
N LYS A 539 -10.15 17.13 -6.41
CA LYS A 539 -11.60 16.94 -6.60
C LYS A 539 -11.95 15.85 -7.61
N GLY A 540 -11.15 15.72 -8.68
CA GLY A 540 -11.28 14.64 -9.65
C GLY A 540 -11.02 13.26 -9.02
N TYR A 541 -9.98 13.15 -8.20
CA TYR A 541 -9.73 11.94 -7.40
C TYR A 541 -10.90 11.62 -6.46
N ALA A 542 -11.40 12.61 -5.72
CA ALA A 542 -12.52 12.41 -4.79
C ALA A 542 -13.79 11.90 -5.50
N GLU A 543 -14.10 12.45 -6.68
CA GLU A 543 -15.22 12.00 -7.50
C GLU A 543 -15.01 10.58 -8.05
N MET A 544 -13.84 10.29 -8.63
CA MET A 544 -13.51 8.96 -9.14
C MET A 544 -13.59 7.90 -8.04
N ILE A 545 -13.01 8.17 -6.87
CA ILE A 545 -13.03 7.27 -5.71
C ILE A 545 -14.47 7.04 -5.24
N THR A 546 -15.27 8.09 -5.09
CA THR A 546 -16.67 7.97 -4.63
C THR A 546 -17.48 7.12 -5.60
N ARG A 547 -17.37 7.37 -6.91
CA ARG A 547 -18.08 6.58 -7.94
C ARG A 547 -17.64 5.12 -7.93
N LEU A 548 -16.33 4.87 -7.82
CA LEU A 548 -15.80 3.51 -7.75
C LEU A 548 -16.31 2.79 -6.49
N GLU A 549 -16.30 3.44 -5.32
CA GLU A 549 -16.84 2.88 -4.08
C GLU A 549 -18.33 2.52 -4.22
N GLU A 550 -19.14 3.39 -4.82
CA GLU A 550 -20.57 3.17 -5.06
C GLU A 550 -20.80 2.00 -6.03
N MET A 551 -20.13 1.99 -7.19
CA MET A 551 -20.24 0.90 -8.15
C MET A 551 -19.81 -0.44 -7.55
N LEU A 552 -18.72 -0.44 -6.80
CA LEU A 552 -18.21 -1.62 -6.12
C LEU A 552 -19.19 -2.11 -5.04
N ALA A 553 -19.74 -1.20 -4.23
CA ALA A 553 -20.76 -1.53 -3.24
C ALA A 553 -21.95 -2.23 -3.92
N ASP A 554 -22.48 -1.69 -5.02
CA ASP A 554 -23.57 -2.30 -5.78
C ASP A 554 -23.19 -3.64 -6.42
N CYS A 555 -21.98 -3.78 -6.97
CA CYS A 555 -21.49 -5.03 -7.55
C CYS A 555 -21.47 -6.19 -6.53
N THR A 556 -21.29 -5.87 -5.24
CA THR A 556 -21.15 -6.88 -4.18
C THR A 556 -22.31 -6.94 -3.20
N GLY A 557 -23.20 -5.95 -3.19
CA GLY A 557 -24.26 -5.83 -2.20
C GLY A 557 -23.80 -5.32 -0.82
N TYR A 558 -22.53 -4.94 -0.66
CA TYR A 558 -22.03 -4.34 0.58
C TYR A 558 -22.49 -2.89 0.75
N ALA A 559 -22.49 -2.38 1.98
CA ALA A 559 -23.00 -1.05 2.31
C ALA A 559 -21.95 0.08 2.17
N ALA A 560 -20.67 -0.27 2.15
CA ALA A 560 -19.54 0.63 1.98
C ALA A 560 -18.29 -0.13 1.52
N VAL A 561 -17.35 0.60 0.92
CA VAL A 561 -16.05 0.13 0.45
C VAL A 561 -14.98 1.10 0.95
N SER A 562 -13.81 0.59 1.34
CA SER A 562 -12.60 1.38 1.60
C SER A 562 -11.54 1.00 0.57
N LEU A 563 -10.98 1.99 -0.13
CA LEU A 563 -9.93 1.78 -1.13
C LEU A 563 -8.50 1.84 -0.55
N GLN A 564 -8.33 2.04 0.76
CA GLN A 564 -7.01 2.21 1.39
C GLN A 564 -6.09 0.97 1.27
N PRO A 565 -6.56 -0.28 1.44
CA PRO A 565 -5.64 -1.41 1.40
C PRO A 565 -5.08 -1.62 0.00
N ASN A 566 -3.75 -1.62 -0.13
CA ASN A 566 -3.00 -1.68 -1.40
C ASN A 566 -2.56 -3.10 -1.80
N ALA A 567 -3.21 -4.14 -1.24
CA ALA A 567 -3.08 -5.54 -1.68
C ALA A 567 -4.24 -6.37 -1.09
N GLY A 568 -4.54 -7.53 -1.68
CA GLY A 568 -5.56 -8.44 -1.13
C GLY A 568 -5.27 -8.85 0.32
N SER A 569 -4.01 -9.18 0.63
CA SER A 569 -3.55 -9.48 1.99
C SER A 569 -3.72 -8.30 2.97
N GLN A 570 -3.64 -7.06 2.49
CA GLN A 570 -3.93 -5.88 3.30
C GLN A 570 -5.43 -5.69 3.52
N GLY A 571 -6.26 -6.04 2.54
CA GLY A 571 -7.72 -6.08 2.69
C GLY A 571 -8.18 -7.14 3.68
N GLU A 572 -7.52 -8.31 3.70
CA GLU A 572 -7.71 -9.33 4.76
C GLU A 572 -7.39 -8.79 6.14
N PHE A 573 -6.18 -8.22 6.31
CA PHE A 573 -5.79 -7.64 7.60
C PHE A 573 -6.75 -6.52 8.02
N ALA A 574 -7.11 -5.61 7.12
CA ALA A 574 -8.03 -4.50 7.40
C ALA A 574 -9.42 -5.03 7.83
N GLY A 575 -9.97 -6.02 7.13
CA GLY A 575 -11.27 -6.60 7.46
C GLY A 575 -11.28 -7.33 8.80
N LEU A 576 -10.21 -8.07 9.11
CA LEU A 576 -10.06 -8.72 10.42
C LEU A 576 -9.90 -7.70 11.55
N MET A 577 -9.15 -6.61 11.32
CA MET A 577 -9.08 -5.50 12.27
C MET A 577 -10.45 -4.82 12.46
N ALA A 578 -11.23 -4.66 11.39
CA ALA A 578 -12.59 -4.13 11.47
C ALA A 578 -13.51 -5.05 12.29
N ILE A 579 -13.43 -6.37 12.12
CA ILE A 579 -14.14 -7.36 12.95
C ILE A 579 -13.69 -7.25 14.42
N ALA A 580 -12.39 -7.19 14.69
CA ALA A 580 -11.88 -7.06 16.05
C ALA A 580 -12.40 -5.78 16.74
N ARG A 581 -12.41 -4.65 16.02
CA ARG A 581 -12.99 -3.39 16.52
C ARG A 581 -14.50 -3.47 16.73
N TYR A 582 -15.22 -4.19 15.87
CA TYR A 582 -16.64 -4.44 16.05
C TYR A 582 -16.92 -5.20 17.36
N HIS A 583 -16.17 -6.28 17.63
CA HIS A 583 -16.28 -7.01 18.89
C HIS A 583 -15.94 -6.15 20.10
N GLN A 584 -14.85 -5.39 20.04
CA GLN A 584 -14.47 -4.44 21.11
C GLN A 584 -15.57 -3.41 21.39
N SER A 585 -16.21 -2.87 20.35
CA SER A 585 -17.29 -1.88 20.50
C SER A 585 -18.53 -2.41 21.22
N ARG A 586 -18.68 -3.74 21.29
CA ARG A 586 -19.77 -4.44 21.99
C ARG A 586 -19.35 -4.98 23.37
N GLY A 587 -18.13 -4.66 23.82
CA GLY A 587 -17.56 -5.23 25.05
C GLY A 587 -17.08 -6.68 24.90
N GLU A 588 -17.04 -7.21 23.68
CA GLU A 588 -16.67 -8.60 23.37
C GLU A 588 -15.23 -8.70 22.84
N GLY A 589 -14.34 -7.78 23.22
CA GLY A 589 -12.95 -7.74 22.73
C GLY A 589 -12.09 -8.97 23.08
N HIS A 590 -12.61 -9.89 23.91
CA HIS A 590 -11.99 -11.18 24.21
C HIS A 590 -12.12 -12.19 23.06
N ARG A 591 -13.04 -11.98 22.10
CA ARG A 591 -13.21 -12.83 20.93
C ARG A 591 -12.02 -12.69 20.00
N ASN A 592 -11.20 -13.73 19.89
CA ASN A 592 -9.96 -13.73 19.11
C ASN A 592 -9.69 -15.02 18.32
N VAL A 593 -10.62 -15.99 18.29
CA VAL A 593 -10.49 -17.21 17.48
C VAL A 593 -10.97 -16.93 16.05
N CYS A 594 -10.14 -17.29 15.07
CA CYS A 594 -10.46 -17.23 13.65
C CYS A 594 -10.48 -18.65 13.07
N LEU A 595 -11.65 -19.10 12.65
CA LEU A 595 -11.81 -20.37 11.94
C LEU A 595 -11.36 -20.21 10.49
N ILE A 596 -10.55 -21.13 9.99
CA ILE A 596 -10.03 -21.07 8.61
C ILE A 596 -10.08 -22.48 8.00
N PRO A 597 -10.82 -22.69 6.89
CA PRO A 597 -10.81 -23.94 6.15
C PRO A 597 -9.40 -24.31 5.68
N GLN A 598 -9.12 -25.62 5.63
CA GLN A 598 -7.84 -26.15 5.15
C GLN A 598 -7.52 -25.73 3.72
N SER A 599 -8.55 -25.56 2.88
CA SER A 599 -8.46 -25.12 1.49
C SER A 599 -8.14 -23.63 1.31
N ALA A 600 -8.27 -22.80 2.35
CA ALA A 600 -8.07 -21.34 2.25
C ALA A 600 -6.66 -20.99 1.77
N HIS A 601 -6.55 -19.87 1.05
CA HIS A 601 -5.27 -19.34 0.59
C HIS A 601 -4.34 -19.05 1.78
N GLY A 602 -3.02 -19.14 1.56
CA GLY A 602 -2.03 -19.01 2.63
C GLY A 602 -1.96 -17.62 3.28
N THR A 603 -2.52 -16.59 2.62
CA THR A 603 -2.65 -15.24 3.17
C THR A 603 -3.63 -15.18 4.32
N ASN A 604 -4.75 -15.89 4.26
CA ASN A 604 -5.80 -15.88 5.29
C ASN A 604 -5.24 -16.19 6.70
N PRO A 605 -4.56 -17.32 6.93
CA PRO A 605 -3.98 -17.64 8.24
C PRO A 605 -2.83 -16.69 8.62
N ALA A 606 -2.07 -16.17 7.65
CA ALA A 606 -1.02 -15.18 7.93
C ALA A 606 -1.62 -13.82 8.37
N SER A 607 -2.67 -13.36 7.72
CA SER A 607 -3.43 -12.14 8.05
C SER A 607 -4.12 -12.25 9.40
N ALA A 608 -4.70 -13.41 9.71
CA ALA A 608 -5.30 -13.67 11.03
C ALA A 608 -4.26 -13.65 12.16
N ALA A 609 -3.12 -14.32 11.97
CA ALA A 609 -2.02 -14.27 12.94
C ALA A 609 -1.48 -12.84 13.13
N MET A 610 -1.37 -12.07 12.04
CA MET A 610 -0.95 -10.67 12.06
C MET A 610 -1.98 -9.75 12.76
N ALA A 611 -3.27 -10.06 12.65
CA ALA A 611 -4.35 -9.40 13.38
C ALA A 611 -4.51 -9.91 14.84
N GLY A 612 -3.54 -10.68 15.36
CA GLY A 612 -3.55 -11.15 16.75
C GLY A 612 -4.54 -12.28 17.04
N MET A 613 -5.13 -12.88 16.00
CA MET A 613 -6.14 -13.92 16.15
C MET A 613 -5.50 -15.31 16.28
N LYS A 614 -6.14 -16.19 17.05
CA LYS A 614 -5.82 -17.61 17.15
C LYS A 614 -6.47 -18.36 15.99
N VAL A 615 -5.65 -18.85 15.06
CA VAL A 615 -6.11 -19.66 13.93
C VAL A 615 -6.51 -21.05 14.40
N VAL A 616 -7.73 -21.48 14.05
CA VAL A 616 -8.23 -22.83 14.24
C VAL A 616 -8.65 -23.36 12.86
N VAL A 617 -8.06 -24.48 12.47
CA VAL A 617 -8.30 -25.08 11.16
C VAL A 617 -9.61 -25.86 11.17
N VAL A 618 -10.43 -25.64 10.14
CA VAL A 618 -11.63 -26.44 9.83
C VAL A 618 -11.29 -27.37 8.67
N LYS A 619 -11.69 -28.64 8.77
CA LYS A 619 -11.44 -29.65 7.73
C LYS A 619 -12.23 -29.36 6.45
N CYS A 620 -11.78 -29.99 5.37
CA CYS A 620 -12.58 -30.19 4.17
C CYS A 620 -13.05 -31.65 4.11
N ASP A 621 -14.21 -31.89 3.49
CA ASP A 621 -14.69 -33.24 3.18
C ASP A 621 -13.95 -33.86 1.98
N ASP A 622 -14.30 -35.09 1.63
CA ASP A 622 -13.66 -35.84 0.53
C ASP A 622 -13.94 -35.22 -0.85
N ASP A 623 -14.99 -34.41 -0.98
CA ASP A 623 -15.36 -33.66 -2.20
C ASP A 623 -14.72 -32.26 -2.25
N GLY A 624 -13.98 -31.88 -1.20
CA GLY A 624 -13.25 -30.62 -1.10
C GLY A 624 -14.07 -29.43 -0.63
N ASN A 625 -15.28 -29.63 -0.11
CA ASN A 625 -16.09 -28.59 0.53
C ASN A 625 -15.67 -28.40 1.98
N VAL A 626 -16.13 -27.34 2.65
CA VAL A 626 -15.96 -27.19 4.10
C VAL A 626 -16.77 -28.27 4.82
N ASP A 627 -16.12 -29.02 5.72
CA ASP A 627 -16.80 -30.02 6.56
C ASP A 627 -17.68 -29.31 7.60
N ILE A 628 -19.00 -29.32 7.36
CA ILE A 628 -20.00 -28.69 8.24
C ILE A 628 -20.05 -29.32 9.63
N ALA A 629 -19.76 -30.62 9.77
CA ALA A 629 -19.74 -31.28 11.07
C ALA A 629 -18.53 -30.82 11.89
N ASP A 630 -17.34 -30.77 11.28
CA ASP A 630 -16.13 -30.23 11.91
C ASP A 630 -16.30 -28.73 12.23
N LEU A 631 -16.93 -27.96 11.34
CA LEU A 631 -17.27 -26.55 11.59
C LEU A 631 -18.15 -26.38 12.83
N LYS A 632 -19.23 -27.17 12.96
CA LYS A 632 -20.11 -27.13 14.14
C LYS A 632 -19.35 -27.48 15.42
N GLU A 633 -18.52 -28.51 15.38
CA GLU A 633 -17.67 -28.91 16.50
C GLU A 633 -16.71 -27.78 16.93
N LYS A 634 -15.98 -27.17 15.98
CA LYS A 634 -15.02 -26.09 16.29
C LYS A 634 -15.71 -24.80 16.70
N THR A 635 -16.86 -24.49 16.11
CA THR A 635 -17.68 -23.33 16.48
C THR A 635 -18.14 -23.46 17.93
N GLU A 636 -18.67 -24.62 18.33
CA GLU A 636 -19.11 -24.84 19.71
C GLU A 636 -17.93 -24.85 20.69
N ALA A 637 -16.83 -25.55 20.35
CA ALA A 637 -15.63 -25.59 21.19
C ALA A 637 -14.98 -24.21 21.42
N HIS A 638 -15.26 -23.23 20.56
CA HIS A 638 -14.71 -21.88 20.63
C HIS A 638 -15.78 -20.77 20.72
N ARG A 639 -17.04 -21.10 21.02
CA ARG A 639 -18.19 -20.18 20.95
C ARG A 639 -17.94 -18.84 21.65
N ASP A 640 -17.42 -18.87 22.88
CA ASP A 640 -17.18 -17.66 23.67
C ASP A 640 -16.00 -16.81 23.14
N ALA A 641 -15.04 -17.44 22.46
CA ALA A 641 -13.86 -16.77 21.92
C ALA A 641 -13.94 -16.54 20.40
N LEU A 642 -15.01 -16.98 19.74
CA LEU A 642 -15.14 -16.94 18.29
C LEU A 642 -15.24 -15.49 17.80
N SER A 643 -14.24 -15.06 17.04
CA SER A 643 -14.20 -13.74 16.40
C SER A 643 -14.71 -13.82 14.98
N ALA A 644 -14.16 -14.73 14.18
CA ALA A 644 -14.46 -14.79 12.75
C ALA A 644 -14.32 -16.19 12.16
N ILE A 645 -14.90 -16.38 10.99
CA ILE A 645 -14.46 -17.37 10.00
C ILE A 645 -13.93 -16.63 8.76
N MET A 646 -12.87 -17.16 8.14
CA MET A 646 -12.43 -16.73 6.81
C MET A 646 -12.70 -17.83 5.79
N VAL A 647 -13.58 -17.58 4.84
CA VAL A 647 -13.87 -18.51 3.73
C VAL A 647 -13.58 -17.85 2.38
N THR A 648 -13.34 -18.65 1.34
CA THR A 648 -13.22 -18.17 -0.04
C THR A 648 -14.43 -18.65 -0.80
N TYR A 649 -15.13 -17.79 -1.55
CA TYR A 649 -16.30 -18.19 -2.31
C TYR A 649 -16.28 -17.67 -3.76
N PRO A 650 -16.48 -18.53 -4.78
CA PRO A 650 -16.41 -19.99 -4.71
C PRO A 650 -15.06 -20.45 -4.15
N SER A 651 -14.98 -21.70 -3.70
CA SER A 651 -13.81 -22.21 -2.97
C SER A 651 -12.52 -22.14 -3.80
N THR A 652 -11.37 -22.33 -3.16
CA THR A 652 -10.07 -22.38 -3.87
C THR A 652 -9.96 -23.59 -4.81
N HIS A 653 -10.85 -24.58 -4.68
CA HIS A 653 -11.01 -25.69 -5.62
C HIS A 653 -11.83 -25.32 -6.86
N GLY A 654 -12.47 -24.13 -6.88
CA GLY A 654 -13.30 -23.67 -7.99
C GLY A 654 -14.74 -24.18 -7.95
N VAL A 655 -15.24 -24.57 -6.77
CA VAL A 655 -16.57 -25.16 -6.59
C VAL A 655 -17.49 -24.19 -5.83
N PHE A 656 -18.75 -24.12 -6.25
CA PHE A 656 -19.82 -23.43 -5.51
C PHE A 656 -20.40 -24.37 -4.45
N GLU A 657 -20.07 -24.12 -3.19
CA GLU A 657 -20.60 -24.90 -2.07
C GLU A 657 -22.06 -24.52 -1.80
N GLU A 658 -22.96 -25.50 -1.71
CA GLU A 658 -24.40 -25.28 -1.43
C GLU A 658 -24.64 -24.80 0.02
N SER A 659 -23.76 -25.19 0.94
CA SER A 659 -23.87 -24.97 2.38
C SER A 659 -23.33 -23.61 2.86
N ILE A 660 -22.91 -22.72 1.95
CA ILE A 660 -22.29 -21.42 2.32
C ILE A 660 -23.20 -20.57 3.23
N ALA A 661 -24.51 -20.57 2.98
CA ALA A 661 -25.47 -19.85 3.82
C ALA A 661 -25.59 -20.48 5.22
N GLU A 662 -25.66 -21.82 5.29
CA GLU A 662 -25.69 -22.55 6.57
C GLU A 662 -24.41 -22.28 7.38
N LEU A 663 -23.24 -22.28 6.73
CA LEU A 663 -21.96 -21.94 7.35
C LEU A 663 -21.98 -20.55 7.97
N CYS A 664 -22.52 -19.56 7.25
CA CYS A 664 -22.62 -18.20 7.76
C CYS A 664 -23.54 -18.14 8.99
N ASP A 665 -24.69 -18.81 8.94
CA ASP A 665 -25.65 -18.87 10.05
C ASP A 665 -25.02 -19.52 11.30
N ILE A 666 -24.31 -20.64 11.15
CA ILE A 666 -23.61 -21.32 12.26
C ILE A 666 -22.65 -20.36 12.98
N VAL A 667 -21.88 -19.57 12.22
CA VAL A 667 -20.90 -18.64 12.79
C VAL A 667 -21.58 -17.43 13.44
N HIS A 668 -22.62 -16.89 12.81
CA HIS A 668 -23.41 -15.78 13.36
C HIS A 668 -24.14 -16.17 14.65
N GLU A 669 -24.72 -17.36 14.72
CA GLU A 669 -25.36 -17.91 15.93
C GLU A 669 -24.39 -18.07 17.11
N ALA A 670 -23.09 -18.26 16.82
CA ALA A 670 -22.03 -18.29 17.82
C ALA A 670 -21.42 -16.91 18.13
N GLY A 671 -21.94 -15.84 17.53
CA GLY A 671 -21.50 -14.46 17.76
C GLY A 671 -20.26 -14.03 16.96
N GLY A 672 -19.76 -14.89 16.07
CA GLY A 672 -18.66 -14.59 15.15
C GLY A 672 -19.10 -13.72 13.96
N GLN A 673 -18.13 -13.31 13.14
CA GLN A 673 -18.35 -12.62 11.87
C GLN A 673 -17.79 -13.42 10.69
N VAL A 674 -18.37 -13.25 9.50
CA VAL A 674 -17.96 -13.97 8.30
C VAL A 674 -17.15 -13.06 7.39
N TYR A 675 -15.87 -13.39 7.25
CA TYR A 675 -14.99 -12.81 6.26
C TYR A 675 -14.98 -13.70 4.99
N VAL A 676 -15.38 -13.14 3.85
CA VAL A 676 -15.29 -13.81 2.55
C VAL A 676 -14.14 -13.22 1.74
N ASP A 677 -13.14 -14.03 1.46
CA ASP A 677 -12.07 -13.74 0.51
C ASP A 677 -12.66 -13.61 -0.90
N GLY A 678 -12.62 -12.38 -1.43
CA GLY A 678 -13.19 -12.02 -2.73
C GLY A 678 -12.21 -12.17 -3.90
N ALA A 679 -11.10 -12.90 -3.75
CA ALA A 679 -10.19 -13.19 -4.86
C ALA A 679 -10.89 -13.90 -6.03
N ASN A 680 -11.94 -14.68 -5.75
CA ASN A 680 -12.71 -15.43 -6.74
C ASN A 680 -13.99 -14.70 -7.20
N LEU A 681 -14.12 -13.39 -6.94
CA LEU A 681 -15.33 -12.63 -7.28
C LEU A 681 -15.64 -12.61 -8.79
N ASN A 682 -14.68 -12.93 -9.66
CA ASN A 682 -14.95 -13.03 -11.10
C ASN A 682 -16.05 -14.06 -11.46
N ALA A 683 -16.28 -15.06 -10.61
CA ALA A 683 -17.38 -16.01 -10.75
C ALA A 683 -18.71 -15.51 -10.16
N LEU A 684 -18.69 -14.40 -9.39
CA LEU A 684 -19.84 -13.89 -8.63
C LEU A 684 -20.42 -12.59 -9.17
N VAL A 685 -19.60 -11.70 -9.75
CA VAL A 685 -20.06 -10.36 -10.19
C VAL A 685 -21.27 -10.49 -11.11
N GLY A 686 -22.38 -9.84 -10.72
CA GLY A 686 -23.64 -9.84 -11.46
C GLY A 686 -24.56 -11.04 -11.20
N HIS A 687 -24.08 -12.09 -10.54
CA HIS A 687 -24.84 -13.32 -10.29
C HIS A 687 -25.12 -13.58 -8.80
N CYS A 688 -24.21 -13.21 -7.92
CA CYS A 688 -24.33 -13.37 -6.47
C CYS A 688 -23.90 -12.08 -5.77
N ALA A 689 -24.42 -11.84 -4.57
CA ALA A 689 -23.98 -10.75 -3.70
C ALA A 689 -23.61 -11.32 -2.32
N PRO A 690 -22.33 -11.29 -1.89
CA PRO A 690 -21.91 -11.95 -0.65
C PRO A 690 -22.76 -11.70 0.60
N PRO A 691 -23.25 -10.46 0.86
CA PRO A 691 -24.11 -10.21 2.01
C PRO A 691 -25.48 -10.90 1.98
N GLN A 692 -25.95 -11.35 0.80
CA GLN A 692 -27.22 -12.07 0.68
C GLN A 692 -27.14 -13.49 1.24
N PHE A 693 -25.95 -14.09 1.23
CA PHE A 693 -25.71 -15.41 1.84
C PHE A 693 -25.01 -15.35 3.20
N GLY A 694 -24.82 -14.14 3.78
CA GLY A 694 -24.35 -13.97 5.15
C GLY A 694 -22.94 -13.40 5.32
N ALA A 695 -22.26 -12.97 4.26
CA ALA A 695 -20.95 -12.33 4.39
C ALA A 695 -21.03 -10.95 5.08
N ASP A 696 -20.14 -10.70 6.04
CA ASP A 696 -20.07 -9.41 6.75
C ASP A 696 -19.04 -8.48 6.13
N VAL A 697 -17.91 -9.04 5.68
CA VAL A 697 -16.76 -8.31 5.15
C VAL A 697 -16.03 -9.11 4.07
N SER A 698 -15.51 -8.42 3.07
CA SER A 698 -14.66 -9.00 2.02
C SER A 698 -13.63 -8.00 1.55
N HIS A 699 -12.43 -8.48 1.26
CA HIS A 699 -11.56 -7.79 0.31
C HIS A 699 -11.92 -8.15 -1.14
N LEU A 700 -11.57 -7.29 -2.08
CA LEU A 700 -11.52 -7.62 -3.51
C LEU A 700 -10.13 -7.49 -4.08
N ASN A 701 -9.75 -8.31 -5.05
CA ASN A 701 -8.54 -8.08 -5.85
C ASN A 701 -8.89 -7.31 -7.13
N LEU A 702 -8.68 -5.98 -7.13
CA LEU A 702 -8.88 -5.19 -8.35
C LEU A 702 -7.92 -5.63 -9.48
N HIS A 703 -6.73 -6.12 -9.13
CA HIS A 703 -5.72 -6.69 -10.04
C HIS A 703 -6.02 -8.13 -10.51
N LYS A 704 -7.20 -8.65 -10.18
CA LYS A 704 -7.70 -9.92 -10.71
C LYS A 704 -9.04 -9.66 -11.40
N THR A 705 -10.06 -9.30 -10.63
CA THR A 705 -11.43 -9.19 -11.13
C THR A 705 -11.69 -7.90 -11.92
N PHE A 706 -10.99 -6.80 -11.62
CA PHE A 706 -11.28 -5.46 -12.16
C PHE A 706 -10.08 -4.87 -12.92
N CYS A 707 -9.38 -5.71 -13.67
CA CYS A 707 -8.47 -5.35 -14.76
C CYS A 707 -7.21 -4.53 -14.41
N ILE A 708 -6.93 -4.18 -13.14
CA ILE A 708 -5.60 -3.65 -12.79
C ILE A 708 -4.54 -4.66 -13.25
N PRO A 709 -3.46 -4.24 -13.94
CA PRO A 709 -2.47 -5.16 -14.46
C PRO A 709 -1.71 -5.89 -13.35
N HIS A 710 -1.37 -7.15 -13.63
CA HIS A 710 -0.65 -8.03 -12.70
C HIS A 710 0.80 -7.59 -12.41
N GLY A 711 1.43 -6.84 -13.31
CA GLY A 711 2.68 -6.11 -13.09
C GLY A 711 3.91 -6.98 -12.79
N GLY A 712 3.91 -8.26 -13.18
CA GLY A 712 4.95 -9.21 -12.82
C GLY A 712 4.91 -9.65 -11.33
N GLY A 713 3.87 -9.29 -10.58
CA GLY A 713 3.73 -9.53 -9.15
C GLY A 713 3.28 -8.31 -8.32
N GLY A 714 2.69 -7.29 -8.94
CA GLY A 714 2.24 -6.04 -8.32
C GLY A 714 2.37 -4.86 -9.29
N PRO A 715 1.41 -3.91 -9.30
CA PRO A 715 0.63 -3.45 -8.14
C PRO A 715 -0.69 -4.19 -7.87
N GLY A 716 -1.27 -3.95 -6.70
CA GLY A 716 -2.62 -4.38 -6.35
C GLY A 716 -3.39 -3.33 -5.55
N VAL A 717 -4.71 -3.46 -5.50
CA VAL A 717 -5.58 -2.77 -4.53
C VAL A 717 -6.54 -3.84 -3.99
N GLY A 718 -6.73 -3.83 -2.68
CA GLY A 718 -7.51 -4.79 -1.90
C GLY A 718 -8.70 -4.18 -1.17
N PRO A 719 -9.69 -3.55 -1.83
CA PRO A 719 -10.70 -2.77 -1.13
C PRO A 719 -11.49 -3.61 -0.13
N ASP A 720 -11.67 -3.09 1.07
CA ASP A 720 -12.37 -3.78 2.18
C ASP A 720 -13.80 -3.24 2.37
N ARG A 721 -14.74 -4.08 2.82
CA ARG A 721 -16.19 -3.80 2.72
C ARG A 721 -16.96 -4.24 3.93
N ARG A 722 -18.13 -3.64 4.16
CA ARG A 722 -18.99 -4.05 5.28
C ARG A 722 -20.46 -4.17 4.92
N ARG A 723 -21.14 -5.13 5.55
CA ARG A 723 -22.61 -5.22 5.57
C ARG A 723 -23.22 -4.09 6.42
N ARG A 724 -24.50 -3.78 6.19
CA ARG A 724 -25.30 -2.93 7.08
C ARG A 724 -25.74 -3.80 8.27
N ALA A 725 -25.33 -3.49 9.50
CA ALA A 725 -25.80 -4.24 10.67
C ALA A 725 -27.30 -4.03 10.89
N SER A 726 -28.01 -5.09 11.28
CA SER A 726 -29.39 -5.07 11.79
C SER A 726 -29.49 -4.64 13.27
N GLY A 727 -28.46 -3.96 13.78
CA GLY A 727 -28.43 -3.30 15.07
C GLY A 727 -27.59 -2.03 14.94
N THR A 728 -28.07 -0.92 15.50
CA THR A 728 -27.47 0.42 15.38
C THR A 728 -25.99 0.42 15.78
N PHE A 729 -25.11 0.51 14.79
CA PHE A 729 -23.76 1.06 14.98
C PHE A 729 -23.91 2.52 15.50
N PRO A 730 -23.09 2.97 16.46
CA PRO A 730 -23.01 4.38 16.78
C PRO A 730 -22.66 5.18 15.52
N SER A 731 -23.46 6.20 15.21
CA SER A 731 -23.35 7.06 14.03
C SER A 731 -21.96 7.66 13.80
N GLY A 732 -21.10 7.72 14.83
CA GLY A 732 -19.72 8.19 14.75
C GLY A 732 -18.76 7.32 13.94
N LEU A 733 -18.94 5.99 13.90
CA LEU A 733 -18.07 5.11 13.09
C LEU A 733 -18.47 5.07 11.60
N ALA A 734 -19.74 5.35 11.30
CA ALA A 734 -20.24 5.43 9.92
C ALA A 734 -19.67 6.66 9.17
N ALA A 735 -19.45 7.77 9.89
CA ALA A 735 -18.88 9.01 9.36
C ALA A 735 -17.34 8.99 9.24
N ARG A 736 -16.65 8.09 9.97
CA ARG A 736 -15.19 7.91 9.87
C ARG A 736 -14.77 6.93 8.77
N TRP A 737 -15.68 6.05 8.33
CA TRP A 737 -15.48 5.11 7.23
C TRP A 737 -15.88 5.65 5.86
N ARG A 738 -16.96 6.44 5.80
CA ARG A 738 -17.27 7.22 4.59
C ARG A 738 -16.39 8.45 4.70
N GLY A 739 -15.52 8.73 3.74
CA GLY A 739 -14.80 10.01 3.64
C GLY A 739 -15.72 11.22 3.40
N ARG A 740 -16.92 11.26 3.97
CA ARG A 740 -17.82 12.42 3.94
C ARG A 740 -17.28 13.45 4.89
N GLY A 741 -16.44 14.33 4.37
CA GLY A 741 -16.25 15.66 4.92
C GLY A 741 -17.61 16.30 5.15
N GLN A 742 -18.02 16.40 6.41
CA GLN A 742 -19.14 17.25 6.76
C GLN A 742 -18.67 18.71 6.64
N ARG A 743 -19.25 19.35 5.63
CA ARG A 743 -19.30 20.78 5.38
C ARG A 743 -19.57 21.57 6.67
N ARG A 744 -18.53 22.02 7.35
CA ARG A 744 -18.53 23.26 8.13
C ARG A 744 -17.15 23.89 7.97
N ALA A 745 -17.14 25.15 7.54
CA ALA A 745 -15.94 25.97 7.46
C ALA A 745 -15.20 25.92 8.80
N PHE A 746 -13.95 25.47 8.81
CA PHE A 746 -13.11 25.47 10.01
C PHE A 746 -12.08 26.59 9.90
N ARG A 747 -12.26 27.60 10.75
CA ARG A 747 -11.19 28.49 11.22
C ARG A 747 -10.17 27.63 11.96
N PHE A 748 -8.89 27.83 11.65
CA PHE A 748 -7.76 27.21 12.33
C PHE A 748 -7.76 27.63 13.82
N GLY A 749 -7.76 26.64 14.70
CA GLY A 749 -7.79 26.81 16.15
C GLY A 749 -7.16 25.61 16.86
N ARG A 750 -6.30 25.93 17.83
CA ARG A 750 -5.34 25.12 18.59
C ARG A 750 -5.83 23.73 19.08
N HIS A 751 -4.89 22.78 19.08
CA HIS A 751 -4.93 21.43 19.64
C HIS A 751 -5.97 20.45 19.07
N SER A 752 -5.57 19.68 18.05
CA SER A 752 -5.85 18.24 17.91
C SER A 752 -5.38 17.73 16.55
N SER A 753 -4.39 16.85 16.56
CA SER A 753 -3.89 16.09 15.40
C SER A 753 -4.87 14.97 15.05
N HIS A 754 -5.88 15.29 14.23
CA HIS A 754 -6.86 14.30 13.74
C HIS A 754 -6.69 14.02 12.26
N HIS A 755 -5.81 13.05 11.95
CA HIS A 755 -5.73 12.39 10.66
C HIS A 755 -6.62 11.13 10.64
N LEU A 756 -7.13 10.79 9.46
CA LEU A 756 -8.08 9.70 9.21
C LEU A 756 -7.55 8.35 9.71
N CYS A 757 -7.91 7.99 10.94
CA CYS A 757 -7.80 6.65 11.52
C CYS A 757 -8.93 6.46 12.55
N LEU A 758 -9.43 5.25 12.65
CA LEU A 758 -10.55 4.85 13.50
C LEU A 758 -10.11 4.77 14.97
N TYR A 759 -9.96 5.92 15.66
CA TYR A 759 -9.79 5.95 17.12
C TYR A 759 -10.70 7.01 17.78
N PRO A 760 -11.51 6.66 18.79
CA PRO A 760 -12.15 7.66 19.64
C PRO A 760 -11.10 8.42 20.46
N ASP A 761 -11.32 9.73 20.64
CA ASP A 761 -10.63 10.55 21.63
C ASP A 761 -11.00 10.04 23.03
N ASP A 762 -10.02 9.64 23.83
CA ASP A 762 -10.21 9.45 25.27
C ASP A 762 -10.36 10.83 25.92
N GLY A 763 -11.61 11.19 26.20
CA GLY A 763 -11.99 12.41 26.89
C GLY A 763 -11.44 12.42 28.32
N ASN A 764 -10.27 13.04 28.50
CA ASN A 764 -9.75 13.34 29.81
C ASN A 764 -10.49 14.58 30.36
N GLY A 765 -11.50 14.34 31.20
CA GLY A 765 -12.31 15.37 31.84
C GLY A 765 -11.46 16.29 32.72
N ARG A 766 -11.44 17.58 32.39
CA ARG A 766 -11.13 18.65 33.35
C ARG A 766 -12.45 19.12 33.98
N PRO A 767 -12.56 19.17 35.32
CA PRO A 767 -13.76 19.69 35.96
C PRO A 767 -13.71 21.22 36.04
N ASP A 768 -14.80 21.85 35.64
CA ASP A 768 -15.08 23.28 35.85
C ASP A 768 -15.21 23.58 37.35
N GLY A 769 -14.66 24.72 37.76
CA GLY A 769 -14.88 25.28 39.09
C GLY A 769 -16.10 26.20 39.13
N ARG A 770 -16.93 26.07 40.17
CA ARG A 770 -17.31 27.17 41.07
C ARG A 770 -18.21 26.72 42.24
N ASP A 771 -17.82 27.21 43.42
CA ASP A 771 -18.55 27.58 44.64
C ASP A 771 -19.35 26.54 45.46
N PHE A 772 -18.91 26.25 46.70
CA PHE A 772 -19.32 26.94 47.94
C PHE A 772 -18.69 26.28 49.21
N GLY A 773 -17.96 27.08 50.01
CA GLY A 773 -18.03 27.15 51.48
C GLY A 773 -17.54 25.99 52.38
N GLY A 774 -16.45 26.26 53.14
CA GLY A 774 -16.43 26.06 54.61
C GLY A 774 -15.74 24.81 55.21
N ASP A 775 -14.43 24.91 55.44
CA ASP A 775 -13.64 24.64 56.68
C ASP A 775 -13.83 23.34 57.55
N PRO A 776 -12.87 22.95 58.42
CA PRO A 776 -12.08 21.73 58.23
C PRO A 776 -12.00 20.82 59.47
N VAL A 777 -12.16 19.49 59.38
CA VAL A 777 -11.98 18.62 60.56
C VAL A 777 -11.42 17.22 60.23
N ARG A 778 -10.15 17.04 60.65
CA ARG A 778 -9.48 15.89 61.33
C ARG A 778 -9.32 14.51 60.65
N GLN A 779 -8.05 14.07 60.72
CA GLN A 779 -7.51 12.76 61.22
C GLN A 779 -8.02 11.47 60.54
N LEU A 780 -7.26 10.43 60.20
CA LEU A 780 -5.88 9.94 60.35
C LEU A 780 -5.83 8.59 59.54
N PRO A 781 -4.74 7.77 59.50
CA PRO A 781 -4.13 7.22 58.29
C PRO A 781 -4.31 5.68 58.12
N TRP A 782 -3.33 5.00 57.49
CA TRP A 782 -3.02 3.55 57.40
C TRP A 782 -3.03 3.02 55.95
N ARG A 783 -1.87 2.97 55.26
CA ARG A 783 -0.76 1.96 55.22
C ARG A 783 -0.86 1.10 53.95
N ARG A 784 0.10 1.24 53.01
CA ARG A 784 1.38 0.48 52.82
C ARG A 784 1.15 -0.84 52.08
N VAL A 785 1.93 -1.24 51.06
CA VAL A 785 3.19 -0.75 50.44
C VAL A 785 3.04 -0.87 48.93
#